data_AF-A0A421J4A5-F1
#
_entry.id   AF-A0A421J4A5-F1
#
_cell.length_a   1.000
_cell.length_b   1.000
_cell.length_c   1.000
_cell.angle_alpha   90.00
_cell.angle_beta   90.00
_cell.angle_gamma   90.00
#
_symmetry.space_group_name_H-M   'P 1'
#
loop_
_entity.id
_entity.type
_entity.pdbx_description
1 polymer ?
#
loop_
_entity_poly.entity_id
_entity_poly.type
_entity_poly.pdbx_seq_one_letter_code
_entity_poly.pdbx_strand_id
1 'polypeptide(L)'
;MRVRFRYLKVVLLFVVTYGVLKTIYALHLAQSPQLQFQHAVKLKFQSWFQNILASDLELESNESFLRHVERVKEEKLAHDWSQEFWDLDEKVTSNLPLELKVPSYFTDDKQRKPIFQPFDPRFTLGVYLSYLNKQQGSAPVPFHWSDWVDMEKLKKYVLPEKDGKIRCSFFDISNKGELVQDSELQPVQSYCREDDTNPLGYNIFAFPGPQMVPNNEILGKSYLYTSAPSPVKLVFLTDNLGSYEVYVANPSNNDLKHSLLHNGIVKVLDLEKVNVLHEYKTLVKTYPPRNGDEVMNDPKITIPRDAFDVDVNSVLDGLKGKELNVMEDAYRKSIEYSHHEEDPPKFFREAKLLEKHPEKWLGDHYDWRFFNGLTVGNEDQKLSLHHLVKSYLSFARQHGIVTWISHGSLLSWYWNGLAFPWDTDIDVQVPISDLHKLGKRFNQSLIIENIGTSEDKFNGMGRYFVDIGSSITHRSKGNGNNNIDGRFIDIDTGLYIDITALALTDTPTPQRYDYLAETQPHIRKALDELKDDDGNINYRDKNRELEAYNCRNNHFATYDELSPLVLTLVENSWSYVPSNFVMTLNYEYKLNALTDKNYRDSFYLNNFRIWVTTQIVLDYLQDPQRWVDEQKATGDEKSDEKKRVKKRVAVDKDKRVISNLEKWRINKLTTQDHANLLQHGSIFKEYVKTMHFTSYHEKELGLLMKSDLAGVTKHMEQYTHKGEWLRSDLFMNKVMRQRFNFEEAIDEVFKLMDLYAEE
;
A
#
# COMPACT_ATOMS: atom_id res chain seq x y z
N MET A 1 7.92 53.49 1.10
CA MET A 1 6.77 52.64 0.71
C MET A 1 6.77 51.24 1.37
N ARG A 2 7.91 50.51 1.45
CA ARG A 2 8.02 49.17 2.08
C ARG A 2 7.70 49.09 3.59
N VAL A 3 7.94 50.16 4.38
CA VAL A 3 7.62 50.19 5.83
C VAL A 3 6.11 50.31 6.09
N ARG A 4 5.38 51.05 5.24
CA ARG A 4 3.92 51.20 5.35
C ARG A 4 3.18 49.88 5.08
N PHE A 5 3.67 49.04 4.18
CA PHE A 5 3.09 47.72 3.90
C PHE A 5 3.28 46.71 5.04
N ARG A 6 4.40 46.78 5.79
CA ARG A 6 4.61 45.93 6.97
C ARG A 6 3.68 46.31 8.13
N TYR A 7 3.51 47.61 8.38
CA TYR A 7 2.55 48.09 9.37
C TYR A 7 1.11 47.72 9.01
N LEU A 8 0.73 47.83 7.72
CA LEU A 8 -0.61 47.45 7.27
C LEU A 8 -0.90 45.96 7.51
N LYS A 9 0.08 45.08 7.27
CA LYS A 9 -0.06 43.63 7.51
C LYS A 9 -0.20 43.30 9.00
N VAL A 10 0.55 43.96 9.88
CA VAL A 10 0.46 43.76 11.34
C VAL A 10 -0.87 44.29 11.89
N VAL A 11 -1.33 45.45 11.42
CA VAL A 11 -2.62 46.01 11.82
C VAL A 11 -3.78 45.14 11.32
N LEU A 12 -3.70 44.62 10.09
CA LEU A 12 -4.68 43.67 9.57
C LEU A 12 -4.73 42.40 10.43
N LEU A 13 -3.56 41.90 10.86
CA LEU A 13 -3.46 40.74 11.75
C LEU A 13 -4.15 40.99 13.09
N PHE A 14 -3.97 42.18 13.68
CA PHE A 14 -4.61 42.59 14.93
C PHE A 14 -6.12 42.78 14.81
N VAL A 15 -6.59 43.39 13.72
CA VAL A 15 -8.03 43.61 13.47
C VAL A 15 -8.74 42.27 13.25
N VAL A 16 -8.10 41.35 12.52
CA VAL A 16 -8.63 40.01 12.28
C VAL A 16 -8.62 39.18 13.57
N THR A 17 -7.54 39.18 14.35
CA THR A 17 -7.50 38.46 15.64
C THR A 17 -8.52 39.01 16.64
N TYR A 18 -8.72 40.33 16.69
CA TYR A 18 -9.76 40.94 17.51
C TYR A 18 -11.17 40.58 17.03
N GLY A 19 -11.42 40.61 15.72
CA GLY A 19 -12.68 40.16 15.12
C GLY A 19 -12.99 38.72 15.50
N VAL A 20 -12.01 37.82 15.37
CA VAL A 20 -12.14 36.39 15.73
C VAL A 20 -12.38 36.20 17.22
N LEU A 21 -11.67 36.91 18.11
CA LEU A 21 -11.93 36.85 19.56
C LEU A 21 -13.35 37.30 19.89
N LYS A 22 -13.87 38.31 19.20
CA LYS A 22 -15.27 38.74 19.33
C LYS A 22 -16.25 37.70 18.82
N THR A 23 -15.95 37.04 17.70
CA THR A 23 -16.80 35.96 17.17
C THR A 23 -16.78 34.77 18.12
N ILE A 24 -15.63 34.36 18.64
CA ILE A 24 -15.48 33.30 19.66
C ILE A 24 -16.29 33.65 20.92
N TYR A 25 -16.26 34.91 21.36
CA TYR A 25 -17.04 35.38 22.50
C TYR A 25 -18.56 35.37 22.23
N ALA A 26 -19.00 35.79 21.04
CA ALA A 26 -20.40 35.72 20.63
C ALA A 26 -20.90 34.27 20.40
N LEU A 27 -20.00 33.34 20.08
CA LEU A 27 -20.27 31.92 19.83
C LEU A 27 -20.47 31.10 21.10
N HIS A 28 -20.07 31.61 22.27
CA HIS A 28 -20.30 30.96 23.57
C HIS A 28 -21.81 30.84 23.90
N LEU A 29 -22.69 31.49 23.12
CA LEU A 29 -24.14 31.56 23.33
C LEU A 29 -24.99 30.67 22.38
N ALA A 30 -24.41 29.90 21.43
CA ALA A 30 -25.17 29.11 20.44
C ALA A 30 -25.07 27.58 20.65
N GLN A 31 -26.18 26.85 20.50
CA GLN A 31 -26.42 25.55 21.16
C GLN A 31 -25.92 24.25 20.49
N SER A 32 -25.41 24.21 19.25
CA SER A 32 -24.61 23.08 18.69
C SER A 32 -24.14 23.40 17.26
N PRO A 33 -22.90 23.89 17.07
CA PRO A 33 -21.82 23.15 16.39
C PRO A 33 -20.43 23.63 16.89
N GLN A 34 -20.31 23.95 18.18
CA GLN A 34 -19.20 24.75 18.70
C GLN A 34 -17.83 24.10 18.51
N LEU A 35 -17.67 22.80 18.79
CA LEU A 35 -16.36 22.16 18.77
C LEU A 35 -15.83 21.96 17.33
N GLN A 36 -16.68 21.48 16.42
CA GLN A 36 -16.35 21.34 14.99
C GLN A 36 -16.02 22.70 14.38
N PHE A 37 -16.84 23.72 14.66
CA PHE A 37 -16.58 25.08 14.18
C PHE A 37 -15.31 25.68 14.80
N GLN A 38 -15.07 25.51 16.09
CA GLN A 38 -13.86 25.97 16.77
C GLN A 38 -12.61 25.29 16.20
N HIS A 39 -12.64 23.98 15.96
CA HIS A 39 -11.54 23.25 15.31
C HIS A 39 -11.34 23.73 13.89
N ALA A 40 -12.40 23.88 13.10
CA ALA A 40 -12.32 24.40 11.74
C ALA A 40 -11.74 25.82 11.70
N VAL A 41 -12.15 26.70 12.62
CA VAL A 41 -11.61 28.07 12.74
C VAL A 41 -10.14 28.03 13.15
N LYS A 42 -9.77 27.21 14.15
CA LYS A 42 -8.39 27.10 14.62
C LYS A 42 -7.47 26.53 13.53
N LEU A 43 -7.91 25.52 12.78
CA LEU A 43 -7.22 24.99 11.61
C LEU A 43 -7.06 26.04 10.52
N LYS A 44 -8.15 26.69 10.12
CA LYS A 44 -8.12 27.73 9.09
C LYS A 44 -7.18 28.86 9.50
N PHE A 45 -7.19 29.26 10.77
CA PHE A 45 -6.27 30.28 11.29
C PHE A 45 -4.81 29.82 11.28
N GLN A 46 -4.51 28.61 11.77
CA GLN A 46 -3.14 28.09 11.80
C GLN A 46 -2.60 27.88 10.37
N SER A 47 -3.39 27.27 9.49
CA SER A 47 -3.07 27.11 8.07
C SER A 47 -2.83 28.48 7.41
N TRP A 48 -3.75 29.43 7.61
CA TRP A 48 -3.60 30.79 7.10
C TRP A 48 -2.34 31.49 7.64
N PHE A 49 -2.06 31.37 8.93
CA PHE A 49 -0.86 31.94 9.55
C PHE A 49 0.43 31.34 8.95
N GLN A 50 0.49 30.01 8.80
CA GLN A 50 1.63 29.34 8.18
C GLN A 50 1.77 29.68 6.69
N ASN A 51 0.66 29.91 5.99
CA ASN A 51 0.66 30.24 4.56
C ASN A 51 0.98 31.72 4.31
N ILE A 52 0.63 32.66 5.21
CA ILE A 52 1.13 34.04 5.14
C ILE A 52 2.65 34.09 5.30
N LEU A 53 3.19 33.20 6.14
CA LEU A 53 4.63 33.10 6.34
C LEU A 53 5.31 32.48 5.12
N ALA A 54 4.66 31.54 4.43
CA ALA A 54 5.11 31.01 3.15
C ALA A 54 4.99 32.06 2.02
N SER A 55 5.92 32.03 1.08
CA SER A 55 5.72 32.67 -0.22
C SER A 55 4.87 31.74 -1.09
N ASP A 56 3.85 32.27 -1.76
CA ASP A 56 3.16 31.61 -2.86
C ASP A 56 3.86 32.02 -4.16
N LEU A 57 4.58 31.08 -4.76
CA LEU A 57 5.43 31.33 -5.93
C LEU A 57 4.78 30.92 -7.26
N GLU A 58 3.62 30.23 -7.22
CA GLU A 58 2.90 29.70 -8.38
C GLU A 58 3.86 29.00 -9.39
N LEU A 59 4.75 28.12 -8.88
CA LEU A 59 5.86 27.54 -9.65
C LEU A 59 5.40 26.82 -10.92
N GLU A 60 4.22 26.21 -10.90
CA GLU A 60 3.64 25.46 -12.02
C GLU A 60 3.18 26.37 -13.16
N SER A 61 3.02 27.68 -12.90
CA SER A 61 2.66 28.68 -13.91
C SER A 61 3.86 29.53 -14.35
N ASN A 62 5.00 29.38 -13.68
CA ASN A 62 6.20 30.17 -13.95
C ASN A 62 7.04 29.55 -15.07
N GLU A 63 6.92 30.07 -16.28
CA GLU A 63 7.65 29.59 -17.47
C GLU A 63 9.19 29.56 -17.31
N SER A 64 9.76 30.49 -16.54
CA SER A 64 11.22 30.49 -16.32
C SER A 64 11.64 29.34 -15.40
N PHE A 65 10.82 29.03 -14.40
CA PHE A 65 11.05 27.90 -13.51
C PHE A 65 10.84 26.58 -14.25
N LEU A 66 9.78 26.43 -15.02
CA LEU A 66 9.53 25.21 -15.82
C LEU A 66 10.65 24.95 -16.84
N ARG A 67 11.14 25.98 -17.52
CA ARG A 67 12.33 25.83 -18.39
C ARG A 67 13.57 25.37 -17.65
N HIS A 68 13.72 25.78 -16.38
CA HIS A 68 14.80 25.29 -15.54
C HIS A 68 14.59 23.83 -15.14
N VAL A 69 13.36 23.41 -14.81
CA VAL A 69 13.03 21.99 -14.54
C VAL A 69 13.45 21.12 -15.72
N GLU A 70 13.06 21.49 -16.94
CA GLU A 70 13.42 20.74 -18.16
C GLU A 70 14.94 20.70 -18.38
N ARG A 71 15.64 21.83 -18.19
CA ARG A 71 17.10 21.83 -18.28
C ARG A 71 17.75 20.88 -17.27
N VAL A 72 17.26 20.83 -16.04
CA VAL A 72 17.76 19.89 -15.02
C VAL A 72 17.43 18.45 -15.39
N LYS A 73 16.25 18.20 -15.98
CA LYS A 73 15.86 16.89 -16.50
C LYS A 73 16.83 16.41 -17.57
N GLU A 74 17.11 17.24 -18.58
CA GLU A 74 18.05 16.95 -19.66
C GLU A 74 19.47 16.69 -19.12
N GLU A 75 19.95 17.54 -18.20
CA GLU A 75 21.27 17.39 -17.56
C GLU A 75 21.39 16.05 -16.81
N LYS A 76 20.36 15.68 -16.04
CA LYS A 76 20.35 14.42 -15.27
C LYS A 76 20.25 13.19 -16.17
N LEU A 77 19.36 13.20 -17.17
CA LEU A 77 19.22 12.08 -18.10
C LEU A 77 20.49 11.86 -18.94
N ALA A 78 21.20 12.94 -19.31
CA ALA A 78 22.47 12.83 -20.05
C ALA A 78 23.60 12.14 -19.24
N HIS A 79 23.51 12.13 -17.91
CA HIS A 79 24.53 11.57 -17.01
C HIS A 79 23.97 10.44 -16.12
N ASP A 80 22.86 9.79 -16.51
CA ASP A 80 22.20 8.76 -15.71
C ASP A 80 22.78 7.34 -15.92
N TRP A 81 24.05 7.17 -15.58
CA TRP A 81 24.74 5.87 -15.70
C TRP A 81 24.13 4.78 -14.81
N SER A 82 23.55 5.18 -13.68
CA SER A 82 22.93 4.29 -12.69
C SER A 82 21.48 3.94 -12.99
N GLN A 83 20.89 4.52 -14.05
CA GLN A 83 19.48 4.38 -14.37
C GLN A 83 18.60 4.77 -13.16
N GLU A 84 18.88 5.86 -12.47
CA GLU A 84 18.05 6.37 -11.36
C GLU A 84 16.84 7.13 -11.89
N PHE A 85 16.94 7.76 -13.06
CA PHE A 85 15.93 8.61 -13.68
C PHE A 85 15.35 8.02 -14.98
N TRP A 86 15.58 6.73 -15.24
CA TRP A 86 15.08 6.03 -16.44
C TRP A 86 13.58 6.21 -16.67
N ASP A 87 12.81 6.27 -15.59
CA ASP A 87 11.34 6.40 -15.59
C ASP A 87 10.86 7.84 -15.80
N LEU A 88 11.78 8.78 -16.06
CA LEU A 88 11.50 10.14 -16.53
C LEU A 88 11.84 10.33 -18.01
N ASP A 89 12.50 9.36 -18.66
CA ASP A 89 12.82 9.39 -20.09
C ASP A 89 11.66 8.81 -20.90
N GLU A 90 10.99 9.69 -21.66
CA GLU A 90 9.87 9.32 -22.52
C GLU A 90 10.26 8.32 -23.61
N LYS A 91 11.50 8.35 -24.10
CA LYS A 91 11.97 7.39 -25.10
C LYS A 91 12.10 5.99 -24.51
N VAL A 92 12.53 5.91 -23.26
CA VAL A 92 12.66 4.64 -22.53
C VAL A 92 11.28 4.10 -22.15
N THR A 93 10.46 4.92 -21.51
CA THR A 93 9.12 4.53 -21.04
C THR A 93 8.15 4.19 -22.19
N SER A 94 8.35 4.74 -23.39
CA SER A 94 7.57 4.37 -24.58
C SER A 94 8.04 3.07 -25.25
N ASN A 95 9.24 2.56 -24.91
CA ASN A 95 9.86 1.39 -25.53
C ASN A 95 10.31 0.35 -24.50
N LEU A 96 9.45 0.08 -23.51
CA LEU A 96 9.75 -0.91 -22.48
C LEU A 96 9.89 -2.32 -23.07
N PRO A 97 10.80 -3.15 -22.53
CA PRO A 97 11.04 -4.52 -23.00
C PRO A 97 9.95 -5.48 -22.52
N LEU A 98 8.74 -5.36 -23.08
CA LEU A 98 7.55 -6.11 -22.66
C LEU A 98 7.33 -7.41 -23.46
N GLU A 99 8.05 -7.60 -24.56
CA GLU A 99 8.05 -8.81 -25.37
C GLU A 99 9.21 -9.72 -24.98
N LEU A 100 8.91 -11.00 -24.79
CA LEU A 100 9.89 -12.05 -24.52
C LEU A 100 9.80 -13.16 -25.55
N LYS A 101 10.94 -13.75 -25.86
CA LYS A 101 11.01 -14.99 -26.65
C LYS A 101 10.56 -16.17 -25.77
N VAL A 102 9.71 -17.02 -26.32
CA VAL A 102 9.31 -18.25 -25.64
C VAL A 102 10.45 -19.27 -25.76
N PRO A 103 10.94 -19.83 -24.63
CA PRO A 103 12.03 -20.80 -24.69
C PRO A 103 11.64 -22.06 -25.46
N SER A 104 12.51 -22.54 -26.33
CA SER A 104 12.22 -23.67 -27.22
C SER A 104 11.99 -25.00 -26.50
N TYR A 105 12.43 -25.17 -25.25
CA TYR A 105 12.13 -26.36 -24.45
C TYR A 105 10.66 -26.47 -24.02
N PHE A 106 9.83 -25.46 -24.28
CA PHE A 106 8.38 -25.57 -24.11
C PHE A 106 7.68 -26.20 -25.32
N THR A 107 8.25 -26.07 -26.52
CA THR A 107 7.64 -26.50 -27.78
C THR A 107 8.31 -27.76 -28.35
N ASP A 108 9.62 -27.92 -28.16
CA ASP A 108 10.41 -29.08 -28.60
C ASP A 108 10.73 -30.03 -27.43
N ASP A 109 10.02 -31.16 -27.38
CA ASP A 109 10.22 -32.20 -26.35
C ASP A 109 11.63 -32.84 -26.39
N LYS A 110 12.41 -32.64 -27.46
CA LYS A 110 13.80 -33.13 -27.56
C LYS A 110 14.77 -32.25 -26.78
N GLN A 111 14.40 -31.01 -26.46
CA GLN A 111 15.28 -30.12 -25.72
C GLN A 111 15.27 -30.42 -24.23
N ARG A 112 16.44 -30.30 -23.60
CA ARG A 112 16.59 -30.39 -22.15
C ARG A 112 15.85 -29.22 -21.51
N LYS A 113 14.91 -29.52 -20.62
CA LYS A 113 14.26 -28.52 -19.77
C LYS A 113 15.18 -28.11 -18.61
N PRO A 114 15.14 -26.85 -18.16
CA PRO A 114 15.80 -26.48 -16.92
C PRO A 114 15.13 -27.20 -15.74
N ILE A 115 15.87 -27.43 -14.65
CA ILE A 115 15.29 -27.95 -13.40
C ILE A 115 14.42 -26.89 -12.70
N PHE A 116 14.69 -25.62 -12.99
CA PHE A 116 14.03 -24.46 -12.41
C PHE A 116 13.79 -23.41 -13.50
N GLN A 117 12.55 -22.96 -13.66
CA GLN A 117 12.20 -21.88 -14.57
C GLN A 117 12.56 -20.52 -13.93
N PRO A 118 13.47 -19.71 -14.50
CA PRO A 118 13.68 -18.35 -14.01
C PRO A 118 12.37 -17.56 -13.97
N PHE A 119 12.17 -16.83 -12.88
CA PHE A 119 10.98 -16.03 -12.69
C PHE A 119 11.06 -14.75 -13.52
N ASP A 120 10.03 -14.52 -14.34
CA ASP A 120 9.81 -13.25 -15.05
C ASP A 120 8.30 -13.03 -15.18
N PRO A 121 7.72 -12.01 -14.52
CA PRO A 121 6.28 -11.77 -14.55
C PRO A 121 5.79 -11.41 -15.96
N ARG A 122 6.63 -10.87 -16.85
CA ARG A 122 6.22 -10.63 -18.26
C ARG A 122 5.91 -11.95 -18.95
N PHE A 123 6.71 -12.99 -18.70
CA PHE A 123 6.50 -14.32 -19.26
C PHE A 123 5.27 -14.98 -18.63
N THR A 124 5.20 -15.04 -17.30
CA THR A 124 4.08 -15.67 -16.59
C THR A 124 2.75 -15.00 -16.95
N LEU A 125 2.63 -13.69 -16.77
CA LEU A 125 1.38 -12.97 -17.04
C LEU A 125 1.03 -13.02 -18.53
N GLY A 126 2.02 -12.86 -19.43
CA GLY A 126 1.81 -12.96 -20.87
C GLY A 126 1.23 -14.32 -21.29
N VAL A 127 1.78 -15.43 -20.77
CA VAL A 127 1.30 -16.78 -21.07
C VAL A 127 -0.13 -17.00 -20.53
N TYR A 128 -0.41 -16.59 -19.29
CA TYR A 128 -1.75 -16.74 -18.72
C TYR A 128 -2.78 -15.89 -19.47
N LEU A 129 -2.46 -14.65 -19.84
CA LEU A 129 -3.33 -13.79 -20.64
C LEU A 129 -3.58 -14.36 -22.03
N SER A 130 -2.55 -14.89 -22.70
CA SER A 130 -2.71 -15.54 -24.00
C SER A 130 -3.58 -16.80 -23.91
N TYR A 131 -3.45 -17.55 -22.83
CA TYR A 131 -4.36 -18.66 -22.53
C TYR A 131 -5.79 -18.20 -22.32
N LEU A 132 -6.02 -17.12 -21.57
CA LEU A 132 -7.34 -16.54 -21.39
C LEU A 132 -7.92 -16.02 -22.72
N ASN A 133 -7.12 -15.42 -23.60
CA ASN A 133 -7.52 -15.05 -24.96
C ASN A 133 -8.05 -16.26 -25.74
N LYS A 134 -7.32 -17.38 -25.69
CA LYS A 134 -7.73 -18.64 -26.34
C LYS A 134 -8.98 -19.26 -25.72
N GLN A 135 -9.19 -19.06 -24.42
CA GLN A 135 -10.29 -19.65 -23.63
C GLN A 135 -11.45 -18.68 -23.34
N GLN A 136 -11.53 -17.54 -24.03
CA GLN A 136 -12.62 -16.55 -23.88
C GLN A 136 -12.75 -15.99 -22.45
N GLY A 137 -11.64 -15.93 -21.70
CA GLY A 137 -11.55 -15.21 -20.43
C GLY A 137 -12.11 -15.90 -19.17
N SER A 138 -12.52 -17.18 -19.23
CA SER A 138 -13.18 -17.82 -18.07
C SER A 138 -12.74 -19.25 -17.71
N ALA A 139 -11.82 -19.87 -18.45
CA ALA A 139 -11.42 -21.24 -18.15
C ALA A 139 -10.55 -21.33 -16.88
N PRO A 140 -10.75 -22.35 -16.02
CA PRO A 140 -9.86 -22.59 -14.91
C PRO A 140 -8.40 -22.77 -15.34
N VAL A 141 -7.47 -22.32 -14.51
CA VAL A 141 -6.03 -22.38 -14.80
C VAL A 141 -5.28 -23.27 -13.80
N PRO A 142 -4.23 -23.98 -14.24
CA PRO A 142 -3.26 -24.58 -13.33
C PRO A 142 -2.49 -23.47 -12.61
N PHE A 143 -1.92 -23.80 -11.46
CA PHE A 143 -1.17 -22.85 -10.66
C PHE A 143 -0.07 -23.57 -9.88
N HIS A 144 1.10 -22.95 -9.81
CA HIS A 144 2.12 -23.26 -8.80
C HIS A 144 2.86 -21.99 -8.43
N TRP A 145 3.19 -21.78 -7.15
CA TRP A 145 3.81 -20.53 -6.68
C TRP A 145 5.14 -20.19 -7.37
N SER A 146 5.88 -21.18 -7.88
CA SER A 146 7.14 -20.95 -8.61
C SER A 146 7.00 -20.09 -9.87
N ASP A 147 5.81 -20.03 -10.46
CA ASP A 147 5.56 -19.19 -11.63
C ASP A 147 5.26 -17.73 -11.25
N TRP A 148 4.86 -17.51 -9.99
CA TRP A 148 4.25 -16.26 -9.51
C TRP A 148 5.11 -15.50 -8.51
N VAL A 149 6.07 -16.17 -7.87
CA VAL A 149 7.01 -15.60 -6.88
C VAL A 149 8.43 -15.95 -7.30
N ASP A 150 9.34 -15.00 -7.14
CA ASP A 150 10.76 -15.20 -7.43
C ASP A 150 11.40 -16.21 -6.45
N MET A 151 11.66 -17.44 -6.91
CA MET A 151 12.32 -18.47 -6.10
C MET A 151 13.84 -18.55 -6.34
N GLU A 152 14.48 -17.53 -6.91
CA GLU A 152 15.93 -17.53 -7.21
C GLU A 152 16.79 -17.95 -6.01
N LYS A 153 16.42 -17.53 -4.79
CA LYS A 153 17.11 -17.91 -3.54
C LYS A 153 17.13 -19.42 -3.27
N LEU A 154 16.18 -20.17 -3.85
CA LEU A 154 16.08 -21.62 -3.69
C LEU A 154 16.94 -22.41 -4.69
N LYS A 155 17.44 -21.76 -5.76
CA LYS A 155 18.17 -22.42 -6.86
C LYS A 155 19.28 -23.36 -6.36
N LYS A 156 20.11 -22.89 -5.43
CA LYS A 156 21.24 -23.65 -4.85
C LYS A 156 20.83 -24.83 -3.94
N TYR A 157 19.56 -24.89 -3.53
CA TYR A 157 19.01 -25.97 -2.71
C TYR A 157 18.27 -27.03 -3.54
N VAL A 158 17.82 -26.66 -4.75
CA VAL A 158 17.17 -27.56 -5.70
C VAL A 158 18.19 -28.32 -6.54
N LEU A 159 19.33 -27.70 -6.86
CA LEU A 159 20.36 -28.26 -7.75
C LEU A 159 21.11 -29.50 -7.24
N PRO A 160 21.48 -29.62 -5.95
CA PRO A 160 22.26 -30.77 -5.47
C PRO A 160 21.51 -32.11 -5.58
N GLU A 161 22.26 -33.18 -5.88
CA GLU A 161 21.76 -34.56 -5.81
C GLU A 161 21.55 -35.03 -4.35
N LYS A 162 20.92 -36.22 -4.16
CA LYS A 162 20.41 -36.70 -2.87
C LYS A 162 21.41 -36.62 -1.70
N ASP A 163 22.69 -36.92 -1.93
CA ASP A 163 23.71 -36.95 -0.86
C ASP A 163 24.19 -35.54 -0.44
N GLY A 164 23.87 -34.49 -1.21
CA GLY A 164 24.22 -33.09 -0.95
C GLY A 164 23.05 -32.19 -0.52
N LYS A 165 21.83 -32.75 -0.39
CA LYS A 165 20.65 -31.97 -0.01
C LYS A 165 20.71 -31.49 1.44
N ILE A 166 20.24 -30.27 1.63
CA ILE A 166 20.10 -29.67 2.96
C ILE A 166 18.99 -30.38 3.73
N ARG A 167 19.28 -30.67 5.00
CA ARG A 167 18.34 -31.23 5.98
C ARG A 167 17.66 -30.13 6.77
N CYS A 168 16.53 -30.43 7.39
CA CYS A 168 15.83 -29.52 8.30
C CYS A 168 16.73 -28.95 9.41
N SER A 169 17.73 -29.71 9.89
CA SER A 169 18.69 -29.26 10.90
C SER A 169 19.46 -27.99 10.51
N PHE A 170 19.52 -27.65 9.22
CA PHE A 170 20.09 -26.39 8.74
C PHE A 170 19.35 -25.16 9.26
N PHE A 171 18.04 -25.27 9.47
CA PHE A 171 17.19 -24.19 9.99
C PHE A 171 17.18 -24.11 11.52
N ASP A 172 17.80 -25.07 12.21
CA ASP A 172 17.92 -25.04 13.65
C ASP A 172 18.99 -24.03 14.09
N ILE A 173 18.53 -22.88 14.58
CA ILE A 173 19.36 -21.81 15.11
C ILE A 173 19.46 -21.82 16.65
N SER A 174 18.92 -22.85 17.33
CA SER A 174 18.90 -22.91 18.80
C SER A 174 20.29 -22.88 19.44
N ASN A 175 21.31 -23.35 18.73
CA ASN A 175 22.70 -23.38 19.19
C ASN A 175 23.48 -22.08 18.97
N LYS A 176 22.84 -21.00 18.49
CA LYS A 176 23.52 -19.75 18.11
C LYS A 176 23.78 -18.77 19.26
N GLY A 177 23.72 -19.24 20.51
CA GLY A 177 24.17 -18.51 21.70
C GLY A 177 23.55 -17.12 21.84
N GLU A 178 24.38 -16.08 21.90
CA GLU A 178 23.95 -14.69 22.08
C GLU A 178 23.00 -14.20 20.97
N LEU A 179 23.09 -14.72 19.75
CA LEU A 179 22.26 -14.26 18.61
C LEU A 179 20.77 -14.49 18.82
N VAL A 180 20.41 -15.57 19.52
CA VAL A 180 19.02 -15.98 19.75
C VAL A 180 18.55 -15.69 21.17
N GLN A 181 19.39 -15.08 21.98
CA GLN A 181 19.05 -14.70 23.35
C GLN A 181 17.77 -13.83 23.34
N ASP A 182 16.85 -14.14 24.25
CA ASP A 182 15.55 -13.47 24.42
C ASP A 182 14.55 -13.68 23.26
N SER A 183 14.89 -14.49 22.25
CA SER A 183 13.97 -14.83 21.14
C SER A 183 13.18 -16.10 21.45
N GLU A 184 11.85 -16.06 21.23
CA GLU A 184 10.98 -17.24 21.36
C GLU A 184 11.07 -18.15 20.13
N LEU A 185 12.08 -19.01 20.09
CA LEU A 185 12.30 -19.92 18.97
C LEU A 185 11.30 -21.09 18.92
N GLN A 186 10.95 -21.51 17.71
CA GLN A 186 10.20 -22.73 17.48
C GLN A 186 11.16 -23.92 17.24
N PRO A 187 10.89 -25.12 17.79
CA PRO A 187 11.65 -26.32 17.45
C PRO A 187 11.57 -26.60 15.95
N VAL A 188 12.67 -26.96 15.30
CA VAL A 188 12.69 -27.12 13.84
C VAL A 188 11.70 -28.16 13.31
N GLN A 189 11.42 -29.19 14.10
CA GLN A 189 10.45 -30.23 13.78
C GLN A 189 8.99 -29.74 13.79
N SER A 190 8.70 -28.57 14.37
CA SER A 190 7.35 -27.99 14.37
C SER A 190 7.00 -27.30 13.05
N TYR A 191 7.99 -26.99 12.20
CA TYR A 191 7.78 -26.29 10.94
C TYR A 191 8.50 -26.88 9.73
N CYS A 192 9.45 -27.80 9.92
CA CYS A 192 10.20 -28.46 8.84
C CYS A 192 10.11 -29.98 8.94
N ARG A 193 9.92 -30.65 7.81
CA ARG A 193 9.96 -32.11 7.68
C ARG A 193 10.81 -32.54 6.49
N GLU A 194 11.66 -33.53 6.68
CA GLU A 194 12.42 -34.15 5.58
C GLU A 194 11.48 -34.79 4.56
N ASP A 195 11.75 -34.58 3.28
CA ASP A 195 11.00 -35.17 2.17
C ASP A 195 11.90 -35.30 0.93
N ASP A 196 12.49 -36.47 0.77
CA ASP A 196 13.38 -36.79 -0.36
C ASP A 196 12.65 -36.84 -1.72
N THR A 197 11.31 -36.82 -1.73
CA THR A 197 10.52 -36.74 -2.97
C THR A 197 10.43 -35.31 -3.49
N ASN A 198 10.64 -34.32 -2.63
CA ASN A 198 10.66 -32.91 -3.01
C ASN A 198 12.03 -32.50 -3.59
N PRO A 199 12.08 -31.63 -4.61
CA PRO A 199 13.35 -31.09 -5.12
C PRO A 199 14.20 -30.39 -4.05
N LEU A 200 13.63 -29.86 -2.97
CA LEU A 200 14.39 -29.27 -1.86
C LEU A 200 14.95 -30.32 -0.88
N GLY A 201 14.40 -31.53 -0.84
CA GLY A 201 14.71 -32.55 0.18
C GLY A 201 14.00 -32.35 1.53
N TYR A 202 13.25 -31.27 1.67
CA TYR A 202 12.46 -30.95 2.86
C TYR A 202 11.22 -30.14 2.48
N ASN A 203 10.25 -30.10 3.39
CA ASN A 203 9.05 -29.28 3.31
C ASN A 203 8.98 -28.35 4.53
N ILE A 204 8.77 -27.06 4.29
CA ILE A 204 8.39 -26.10 5.34
C ILE A 204 6.87 -26.03 5.34
N PHE A 205 6.22 -26.36 6.47
CA PHE A 205 4.76 -26.50 6.55
C PHE A 205 4.09 -25.60 7.60
N ALA A 206 4.86 -24.85 8.39
CA ALA A 206 4.33 -23.93 9.39
C ALA A 206 5.23 -22.70 9.58
N PHE A 207 4.74 -21.71 10.32
CA PHE A 207 5.48 -20.50 10.67
C PHE A 207 6.68 -20.83 11.59
N PRO A 208 7.91 -20.44 11.22
CA PRO A 208 9.13 -20.84 11.93
C PRO A 208 9.47 -20.02 13.18
N GLY A 209 8.67 -18.99 13.51
CA GLY A 209 8.99 -18.05 14.59
C GLY A 209 10.03 -17.00 14.19
N PRO A 210 10.64 -16.30 15.17
CA PRO A 210 11.70 -15.32 14.93
C PRO A 210 12.94 -15.92 14.26
N GLN A 211 13.46 -15.26 13.24
CA GLN A 211 14.59 -15.75 12.43
C GLN A 211 15.52 -14.61 11.99
N MET A 212 16.70 -14.96 11.45
CA MET A 212 17.55 -14.00 10.75
C MET A 212 16.95 -13.65 9.38
N VAL A 213 17.21 -12.44 8.87
CA VAL A 213 16.69 -11.97 7.56
C VAL A 213 16.90 -12.98 6.42
N PRO A 214 18.12 -13.50 6.16
CA PRO A 214 18.31 -14.46 5.07
C PRO A 214 17.58 -15.78 5.28
N ASN A 215 17.36 -16.19 6.54
CA ASN A 215 16.66 -17.43 6.86
C ASN A 215 15.15 -17.29 6.65
N ASN A 216 14.57 -16.15 7.02
CA ASN A 216 13.17 -15.83 6.71
C ASN A 216 12.88 -15.89 5.21
N GLU A 217 13.77 -15.32 4.37
CA GLU A 217 13.61 -15.35 2.91
C GLU A 217 13.53 -16.79 2.36
N ILE A 218 14.40 -17.68 2.86
CA ILE A 218 14.45 -19.08 2.40
C ILE A 218 13.24 -19.86 2.93
N LEU A 219 12.88 -19.68 4.21
CA LEU A 219 11.78 -20.39 4.84
C LEU A 219 10.43 -20.06 4.20
N GLY A 220 10.16 -18.77 3.94
CA GLY A 220 8.93 -18.32 3.26
C GLY A 220 8.83 -18.88 1.84
N LYS A 221 9.89 -18.73 1.03
CA LYS A 221 9.94 -19.27 -0.33
C LYS A 221 9.83 -20.80 -0.35
N SER A 222 10.46 -21.50 0.59
CA SER A 222 10.36 -22.96 0.70
C SER A 222 8.95 -23.40 1.07
N TYR A 223 8.26 -22.66 1.94
CA TYR A 223 6.84 -22.90 2.23
C TYR A 223 6.00 -22.76 0.96
N LEU A 224 6.16 -21.66 0.22
CA LEU A 224 5.43 -21.41 -1.04
C LEU A 224 5.73 -22.47 -2.12
N TYR A 225 6.99 -22.92 -2.22
CA TYR A 225 7.41 -23.91 -3.20
C TYR A 225 6.92 -25.34 -2.89
N THR A 226 6.58 -25.63 -1.63
CA THR A 226 6.27 -27.00 -1.20
C THR A 226 4.87 -27.18 -0.63
N SER A 227 4.54 -26.45 0.44
CA SER A 227 3.42 -26.79 1.32
C SER A 227 2.28 -25.79 1.28
N ALA A 228 2.51 -24.57 0.76
CA ALA A 228 1.48 -23.55 0.68
C ALA A 228 0.34 -23.99 -0.25
N PRO A 229 -0.93 -23.78 0.12
CA PRO A 229 -2.03 -23.98 -0.80
C PRO A 229 -1.94 -22.99 -1.97
N SER A 230 -2.50 -23.35 -3.12
CA SER A 230 -2.66 -22.42 -4.23
C SER A 230 -3.83 -21.45 -3.95
N PRO A 231 -3.82 -20.23 -4.51
CA PRO A 231 -4.97 -19.35 -4.42
C PRO A 231 -6.20 -20.03 -5.04
N VAL A 232 -7.38 -19.72 -4.54
CA VAL A 232 -8.64 -20.27 -5.05
C VAL A 232 -8.99 -19.68 -6.42
N LYS A 233 -8.60 -18.42 -6.64
CA LYS A 233 -8.97 -17.64 -7.81
C LYS A 233 -7.92 -16.58 -8.11
N LEU A 234 -7.76 -16.27 -9.40
CA LEU A 234 -7.00 -15.15 -9.93
C LEU A 234 -7.97 -14.05 -10.37
N VAL A 235 -7.68 -12.79 -10.03
CA VAL A 235 -8.47 -11.63 -10.42
C VAL A 235 -7.58 -10.68 -11.22
N PHE A 236 -7.80 -10.57 -12.52
CA PHE A 236 -7.06 -9.63 -13.38
C PHE A 236 -7.83 -8.32 -13.45
N LEU A 237 -7.30 -7.28 -12.80
CA LEU A 237 -7.89 -5.95 -12.85
C LEU A 237 -7.73 -5.36 -14.24
N THR A 238 -8.70 -4.55 -14.66
CA THR A 238 -8.53 -3.66 -15.82
C THR A 238 -8.44 -2.21 -15.36
N ASP A 239 -8.35 -1.28 -16.31
CA ASP A 239 -8.31 0.16 -16.00
C ASP A 239 -9.61 0.64 -15.33
N ASN A 240 -10.72 0.63 -16.06
CA ASN A 240 -12.03 1.09 -15.58
C ASN A 240 -13.21 0.21 -16.05
N LEU A 241 -12.95 -0.99 -16.59
CA LEU A 241 -13.98 -1.83 -17.23
C LEU A 241 -14.46 -2.99 -16.35
N GLY A 242 -13.98 -3.09 -15.11
CA GLY A 242 -14.15 -4.28 -14.26
C GLY A 242 -12.96 -5.22 -14.35
N SER A 243 -13.12 -6.49 -14.00
CA SER A 243 -12.01 -7.44 -13.85
C SER A 243 -12.37 -8.87 -14.31
N TYR A 244 -11.35 -9.67 -14.59
CA TYR A 244 -11.52 -11.09 -14.93
C TYR A 244 -11.34 -11.95 -13.70
N GLU A 245 -12.35 -12.75 -13.38
CA GLU A 245 -12.32 -13.70 -12.28
C GLU A 245 -12.12 -15.13 -12.81
N VAL A 246 -10.97 -15.73 -12.52
CA VAL A 246 -10.53 -17.01 -13.09
C VAL A 246 -10.20 -17.99 -11.96
N TYR A 247 -10.94 -19.10 -11.87
CA TYR A 247 -10.68 -20.12 -10.85
C TYR A 247 -9.38 -20.88 -11.09
N VAL A 248 -8.71 -21.25 -10.01
CA VAL A 248 -7.62 -22.23 -10.07
C VAL A 248 -8.21 -23.64 -10.07
N ALA A 249 -7.74 -24.51 -10.96
CA ALA A 249 -8.36 -25.82 -11.19
C ALA A 249 -8.31 -26.75 -9.97
N ASN A 250 -7.22 -26.73 -9.19
CA ASN A 250 -7.02 -27.60 -8.02
C ASN A 250 -6.37 -26.80 -6.86
N PRO A 251 -7.08 -25.87 -6.21
CA PRO A 251 -6.44 -24.93 -5.28
C PRO A 251 -5.88 -25.60 -4.02
N SER A 252 -6.35 -26.80 -3.68
CA SER A 252 -5.85 -27.59 -2.55
C SER A 252 -4.54 -28.34 -2.85
N ASN A 253 -4.02 -28.31 -4.09
CA ASN A 253 -2.85 -29.08 -4.50
C ASN A 253 -1.82 -28.22 -5.23
N ASN A 254 -0.86 -27.66 -4.48
CA ASN A 254 0.28 -26.91 -5.02
C ASN A 254 1.41 -27.86 -5.46
N ASP A 255 1.17 -28.60 -6.53
CA ASP A 255 2.11 -29.57 -7.10
C ASP A 255 2.89 -28.95 -8.26
N LEU A 256 4.20 -29.17 -8.32
CA LEU A 256 5.08 -28.68 -9.39
C LEU A 256 4.62 -29.06 -10.79
N LYS A 257 3.89 -30.18 -10.97
CA LYS A 257 3.29 -30.53 -12.27
C LYS A 257 2.33 -29.47 -12.82
N HIS A 258 1.83 -28.59 -11.96
CA HIS A 258 0.95 -27.48 -12.32
C HIS A 258 1.70 -26.19 -12.68
N SER A 259 3.03 -26.14 -12.52
CA SER A 259 3.84 -25.00 -12.97
C SER A 259 3.89 -24.91 -14.50
N LEU A 260 4.18 -23.71 -15.04
CA LEU A 260 4.27 -23.47 -16.49
C LEU A 260 5.22 -24.44 -17.18
N LEU A 261 6.33 -24.80 -16.52
CA LEU A 261 7.34 -25.74 -17.03
C LEU A 261 6.77 -27.14 -17.33
N HIS A 262 5.71 -27.53 -16.63
CA HIS A 262 5.19 -28.91 -16.64
C HIS A 262 3.72 -29.02 -17.07
N ASN A 263 2.91 -27.97 -16.91
CA ASN A 263 1.45 -28.03 -17.12
C ASN A 263 1.02 -28.08 -18.59
N GLY A 264 1.94 -27.83 -19.53
CA GLY A 264 1.70 -27.93 -20.97
C GLY A 264 0.97 -26.74 -21.61
N ILE A 265 0.59 -25.70 -20.86
CA ILE A 265 -0.11 -24.53 -21.41
C ILE A 265 0.71 -23.87 -22.51
N VAL A 266 2.00 -23.63 -22.29
CA VAL A 266 2.88 -22.96 -23.26
C VAL A 266 2.93 -23.73 -24.58
N LYS A 267 2.99 -25.06 -24.52
CA LYS A 267 2.97 -25.94 -25.69
C LYS A 267 1.66 -25.87 -26.46
N VAL A 268 0.53 -25.80 -25.76
CA VAL A 268 -0.80 -25.68 -26.37
C VAL A 268 -1.01 -24.32 -27.03
N LEU A 269 -0.35 -23.27 -26.54
CA LEU A 269 -0.41 -21.95 -27.15
C LEU A 269 0.45 -21.84 -28.41
N ASP A 270 1.54 -22.62 -28.49
CA ASP A 270 2.44 -22.67 -29.65
C ASP A 270 2.94 -21.28 -30.08
N LEU A 271 3.41 -20.51 -29.11
CA LEU A 271 3.87 -19.13 -29.29
C LEU A 271 5.40 -19.11 -29.47
N GLU A 272 5.88 -18.34 -30.45
CA GLU A 272 7.33 -18.02 -30.57
C GLU A 272 7.75 -16.91 -29.61
N LYS A 273 6.85 -15.96 -29.36
CA LYS A 273 7.04 -14.78 -28.52
C LYS A 273 5.76 -14.46 -27.76
N VAL A 274 5.91 -13.76 -26.64
CA VAL A 274 4.79 -13.29 -25.83
C VAL A 274 5.04 -11.86 -25.39
N ASN A 275 4.03 -10.99 -25.55
CA ASN A 275 4.08 -9.60 -25.09
C ASN A 275 2.94 -9.35 -24.12
N VAL A 276 3.29 -9.13 -22.84
CA VAL A 276 2.31 -9.04 -21.75
C VAL A 276 1.25 -7.95 -21.97
N LEU A 277 1.66 -6.79 -22.48
CA LEU A 277 0.75 -5.67 -22.75
C LEU A 277 -0.13 -5.95 -23.97
N HIS A 278 0.42 -6.57 -25.01
CA HIS A 278 -0.34 -6.96 -26.20
C HIS A 278 -1.42 -8.00 -25.86
N GLU A 279 -1.08 -9.03 -25.08
CA GLU A 279 -2.02 -10.06 -24.66
C GLU A 279 -3.13 -9.49 -23.79
N TYR A 280 -2.79 -8.60 -22.84
CA TYR A 280 -3.76 -7.89 -22.00
C TYR A 280 -4.75 -7.08 -22.85
N LYS A 281 -4.25 -6.26 -23.79
CA LYS A 281 -5.10 -5.45 -24.67
C LYS A 281 -6.01 -6.31 -25.53
N THR A 282 -5.48 -7.42 -26.05
CA THR A 282 -6.25 -8.37 -26.85
C THR A 282 -7.41 -8.94 -26.03
N LEU A 283 -7.16 -9.29 -24.76
CA LEU A 283 -8.18 -9.82 -23.86
C LEU A 283 -9.26 -8.77 -23.59
N VAL A 284 -8.87 -7.58 -23.14
CA VAL A 284 -9.79 -6.47 -22.84
C VAL A 284 -10.65 -6.07 -24.03
N LYS A 285 -10.05 -6.01 -25.23
CA LYS A 285 -10.77 -5.62 -26.44
C LYS A 285 -11.71 -6.71 -26.95
N THR A 286 -11.29 -7.97 -26.87
CA THR A 286 -12.03 -9.10 -27.48
C THR A 286 -13.11 -9.63 -26.55
N TYR A 287 -12.84 -9.67 -25.24
CA TYR A 287 -13.71 -10.23 -24.23
C TYR A 287 -13.83 -9.28 -23.03
N PRO A 288 -14.55 -8.15 -23.12
CA PRO A 288 -14.66 -7.22 -21.99
C PRO A 288 -15.12 -7.88 -20.68
N PRO A 289 -14.66 -7.39 -19.51
CA PRO A 289 -15.06 -7.93 -18.22
C PRO A 289 -16.57 -7.90 -18.00
N ARG A 290 -17.10 -8.87 -17.22
CA ARG A 290 -18.54 -9.04 -17.01
C ARG A 290 -19.11 -8.21 -15.85
N ASN A 291 -18.27 -7.70 -14.96
CA ASN A 291 -18.65 -6.94 -13.76
C ASN A 291 -18.51 -5.42 -13.92
N GLY A 292 -18.55 -4.90 -15.15
CA GLY A 292 -18.47 -3.46 -15.40
C GLY A 292 -19.53 -2.64 -14.64
N ASP A 293 -20.71 -3.22 -14.42
CA ASP A 293 -21.82 -2.60 -13.67
C ASP A 293 -21.56 -2.52 -12.14
N GLU A 294 -20.59 -3.28 -11.62
CA GLU A 294 -20.20 -3.22 -10.20
C GLU A 294 -19.18 -2.12 -9.89
N VAL A 295 -18.61 -1.47 -10.93
CA VAL A 295 -17.55 -0.46 -10.77
C VAL A 295 -18.14 0.80 -10.14
N MET A 296 -17.69 1.11 -8.92
CA MET A 296 -18.12 2.31 -8.21
C MET A 296 -17.54 3.57 -8.86
N ASN A 297 -18.41 4.51 -9.22
CA ASN A 297 -18.02 5.79 -9.81
C ASN A 297 -18.77 6.98 -9.21
N ASP A 298 -19.63 6.74 -8.21
CA ASP A 298 -20.43 7.80 -7.62
C ASP A 298 -19.52 8.83 -6.92
N PRO A 299 -19.78 10.14 -7.09
CA PRO A 299 -19.01 11.20 -6.42
C PRO A 299 -19.19 11.16 -4.90
N LYS A 300 -20.21 10.43 -4.42
CA LYS A 300 -20.58 10.33 -3.02
C LYS A 300 -21.20 8.95 -2.75
N ILE A 301 -20.69 8.24 -1.73
CA ILE A 301 -21.27 6.98 -1.25
C ILE A 301 -21.89 7.23 0.13
N THR A 302 -23.18 6.96 0.26
CA THR A 302 -23.83 6.91 1.57
C THR A 302 -23.76 5.48 2.08
N ILE A 303 -23.02 5.24 3.15
CA ILE A 303 -22.89 3.91 3.73
C ILE A 303 -24.22 3.53 4.39
N PRO A 304 -24.85 2.39 4.06
CA PRO A 304 -26.04 1.93 4.76
C PRO A 304 -25.76 1.72 6.26
N ARG A 305 -26.68 2.08 7.15
CA ARG A 305 -26.48 1.93 8.62
C ARG A 305 -26.35 0.47 9.03
N ASP A 306 -27.15 -0.39 8.40
CA ASP A 306 -27.11 -1.85 8.56
C ASP A 306 -25.82 -2.47 8.04
N ALA A 307 -25.03 -1.76 7.23
CA ALA A 307 -23.70 -2.22 6.81
C ALA A 307 -22.74 -2.44 8.00
N PHE A 308 -23.01 -1.81 9.15
CA PHE A 308 -22.24 -1.92 10.39
C PHE A 308 -22.77 -2.98 11.38
N ASP A 309 -23.92 -3.61 11.12
CA ASP A 309 -24.56 -4.56 12.03
C ASP A 309 -25.04 -5.80 11.24
N VAL A 310 -24.13 -6.74 10.99
CA VAL A 310 -24.44 -7.97 10.24
C VAL A 310 -25.02 -9.02 11.18
N ASP A 311 -26.24 -9.48 10.88
CA ASP A 311 -26.86 -10.63 11.55
C ASP A 311 -26.26 -11.95 11.02
N VAL A 312 -25.37 -12.52 11.82
CA VAL A 312 -24.66 -13.78 11.53
C VAL A 312 -25.62 -14.96 11.33
N ASN A 313 -26.72 -15.02 12.10
CA ASN A 313 -27.67 -16.13 11.99
C ASN A 313 -28.41 -16.08 10.65
N SER A 314 -28.83 -14.88 10.24
CA SER A 314 -29.42 -14.65 8.92
C SER A 314 -28.45 -15.01 7.78
N VAL A 315 -27.16 -14.69 7.92
CA VAL A 315 -26.13 -15.10 6.95
C VAL A 315 -26.01 -16.62 6.86
N LEU A 316 -25.94 -17.32 8.00
CA LEU A 316 -25.84 -18.78 8.03
C LEU A 316 -27.10 -19.45 7.46
N ASP A 317 -28.29 -18.96 7.82
CA ASP A 317 -29.56 -19.44 7.29
C ASP A 317 -29.65 -19.25 5.77
N GLY A 318 -29.13 -18.12 5.27
CA GLY A 318 -29.02 -17.85 3.84
C GLY A 318 -28.06 -18.79 3.08
N LEU A 319 -27.18 -19.53 3.77
CA LEU A 319 -26.27 -20.52 3.19
C LEU A 319 -26.79 -21.96 3.33
N LYS A 320 -27.77 -22.21 4.22
CA LYS A 320 -28.34 -23.56 4.42
C LYS A 320 -29.09 -24.04 3.18
N GLY A 321 -28.92 -25.33 2.86
CA GLY A 321 -29.62 -25.99 1.75
C GLY A 321 -29.20 -25.57 0.34
N LYS A 322 -28.14 -24.76 0.20
CA LYS A 322 -27.54 -24.38 -1.09
C LYS A 322 -26.34 -25.27 -1.40
N GLU A 323 -26.13 -25.54 -2.69
CA GLU A 323 -24.86 -26.06 -3.19
C GLU A 323 -23.83 -24.93 -3.15
N LEU A 324 -22.88 -25.01 -2.21
CA LEU A 324 -21.86 -23.98 -1.99
C LEU A 324 -20.61 -24.28 -2.81
N ASN A 325 -20.04 -23.25 -3.45
CA ASN A 325 -18.71 -23.38 -4.02
C ASN A 325 -17.61 -23.38 -2.93
N VAL A 326 -16.36 -23.63 -3.33
CA VAL A 326 -15.22 -23.74 -2.40
C VAL A 326 -15.06 -22.50 -1.51
N MET A 327 -15.24 -21.29 -2.04
CA MET A 327 -15.12 -20.06 -1.27
C MET A 327 -16.31 -19.86 -0.32
N GLU A 328 -17.53 -20.15 -0.77
CA GLU A 328 -18.72 -20.04 0.05
C GLU A 328 -18.74 -21.06 1.20
N ASP A 329 -18.26 -22.28 0.97
CA ASP A 329 -18.10 -23.30 2.00
C ASP A 329 -17.00 -22.92 3.02
N ALA A 330 -15.87 -22.40 2.55
CA ALA A 330 -14.80 -21.88 3.43
C ALA A 330 -15.30 -20.70 4.28
N TYR A 331 -16.07 -19.79 3.68
CA TYR A 331 -16.70 -18.67 4.39
C TYR A 331 -17.72 -19.14 5.41
N ARG A 332 -18.59 -20.11 5.07
CA ARG A 332 -19.52 -20.73 6.04
C ARG A 332 -18.77 -21.30 7.23
N LYS A 333 -17.72 -22.09 6.99
CA LYS A 333 -16.87 -22.68 8.05
C LYS A 333 -16.19 -21.62 8.92
N SER A 334 -15.72 -20.52 8.32
CA SER A 334 -15.12 -19.39 9.04
C SER A 334 -16.14 -18.73 9.98
N ILE A 335 -17.37 -18.51 9.52
CA ILE A 335 -18.46 -17.97 10.36
C ILE A 335 -18.82 -18.96 11.47
N GLU A 336 -19.04 -20.24 11.14
CA GLU A 336 -19.37 -21.28 12.12
C GLU A 336 -18.31 -21.40 13.21
N TYR A 337 -17.03 -21.37 12.83
CA TYR A 337 -15.89 -21.35 13.76
C TYR A 337 -15.91 -20.09 14.64
N SER A 338 -15.93 -18.91 14.02
CA SER A 338 -15.80 -17.63 14.73
C SER A 338 -16.99 -17.26 15.59
N HIS A 339 -18.17 -17.81 15.31
CA HIS A 339 -19.36 -17.59 16.11
C HIS A 339 -19.26 -18.23 17.51
N HIS A 340 -18.46 -19.29 17.65
CA HIS A 340 -18.28 -20.04 18.90
C HIS A 340 -16.91 -19.80 19.56
N GLU A 341 -16.04 -19.01 18.93
CA GLU A 341 -14.67 -18.77 19.38
C GLU A 341 -14.56 -17.41 20.09
N GLU A 342 -14.34 -17.45 21.40
CA GLU A 342 -14.14 -16.25 22.22
C GLU A 342 -12.68 -15.78 22.24
N ASP A 343 -11.72 -16.71 22.08
CA ASP A 343 -10.29 -16.44 22.24
C ASP A 343 -9.47 -16.91 21.02
N PRO A 344 -9.72 -16.34 19.82
CA PRO A 344 -9.12 -16.83 18.60
C PRO A 344 -7.59 -16.70 18.64
N PRO A 345 -6.83 -17.74 18.22
CA PRO A 345 -5.37 -17.67 18.15
C PRO A 345 -4.93 -16.64 17.12
N LYS A 346 -3.69 -16.15 17.22
CA LYS A 346 -3.13 -15.20 16.24
C LYS A 346 -3.14 -15.80 14.83
N PHE A 347 -3.86 -15.15 13.92
CA PHE A 347 -4.03 -15.56 12.52
C PHE A 347 -2.87 -15.10 11.63
N PHE A 348 -2.68 -13.79 11.50
CA PHE A 348 -1.63 -13.23 10.66
C PHE A 348 -0.25 -13.39 11.31
N ARG A 349 0.78 -13.69 10.51
CA ARG A 349 2.14 -13.90 10.99
C ARG A 349 3.10 -13.01 10.22
N GLU A 350 3.81 -12.15 10.93
CA GLU A 350 4.82 -11.28 10.34
C GLU A 350 6.19 -11.99 10.25
N ALA A 351 7.08 -11.47 9.41
CA ALA A 351 8.45 -11.95 9.25
C ALA A 351 9.32 -11.58 10.47
N LYS A 352 8.99 -12.15 11.64
CA LYS A 352 9.61 -11.83 12.92
C LYS A 352 11.13 -12.00 12.85
N LEU A 353 11.84 -10.94 13.26
CA LEU A 353 13.29 -10.95 13.38
C LEU A 353 13.70 -11.31 14.81
N LEU A 354 14.90 -11.86 14.96
CA LEU A 354 15.49 -12.14 16.27
C LEU A 354 15.55 -10.90 17.16
N GLU A 355 15.39 -11.09 18.47
CA GLU A 355 15.32 -10.01 19.46
C GLU A 355 16.58 -9.13 19.47
N LYS A 356 17.75 -9.70 19.17
CA LYS A 356 19.02 -8.97 19.08
C LYS A 356 19.20 -8.20 17.77
N HIS A 357 18.30 -8.32 16.80
CA HIS A 357 18.37 -7.52 15.58
C HIS A 357 18.14 -6.03 15.93
N PRO A 358 19.04 -5.10 15.54
CA PRO A 358 18.96 -3.71 15.97
C PRO A 358 17.67 -3.00 15.52
N GLU A 359 17.08 -3.48 14.44
CA GLU A 359 15.85 -2.96 13.84
C GLU A 359 14.80 -4.09 13.73
N LYS A 360 14.64 -4.91 14.79
CA LYS A 360 13.75 -6.08 14.78
C LYS A 360 12.30 -5.76 14.33
N TRP A 361 11.83 -4.56 14.67
CA TRP A 361 10.49 -4.07 14.37
C TRP A 361 10.23 -3.99 12.86
N LEU A 362 11.27 -3.89 12.02
CA LEU A 362 11.10 -3.85 10.57
C LEU A 362 10.42 -5.12 10.02
N GLY A 363 10.69 -6.28 10.63
CA GLY A 363 10.06 -7.54 10.22
C GLY A 363 8.55 -7.57 10.44
N ASP A 364 8.03 -6.70 11.31
CA ASP A 364 6.60 -6.61 11.64
C ASP A 364 5.76 -5.95 10.55
N HIS A 365 6.39 -5.47 9.48
CA HIS A 365 5.73 -4.86 8.32
C HIS A 365 5.67 -5.80 7.10
N TYR A 366 6.07 -7.06 7.25
CA TYR A 366 6.10 -8.02 6.16
C TYR A 366 5.41 -9.33 6.53
N ASP A 367 4.65 -9.90 5.60
CA ASP A 367 4.14 -11.26 5.70
C ASP A 367 5.28 -12.27 5.56
N TRP A 368 5.37 -13.22 6.49
CA TRP A 368 6.49 -14.18 6.53
C TRP A 368 6.57 -15.07 5.28
N ARG A 369 5.44 -15.35 4.61
CA ARG A 369 5.40 -16.24 3.44
C ARG A 369 6.08 -15.59 2.24
N PHE A 370 5.87 -14.29 2.09
CA PHE A 370 6.31 -13.50 0.93
C PHE A 370 7.53 -12.61 1.24
N PHE A 371 8.12 -12.74 2.42
CA PHE A 371 9.27 -11.95 2.83
C PHE A 371 10.46 -12.12 1.88
N ASN A 372 10.91 -11.02 1.28
CA ASN A 372 11.99 -10.98 0.30
C ASN A 372 13.12 -10.01 0.70
N GLY A 373 13.37 -9.94 2.01
CA GLY A 373 14.34 -9.01 2.59
C GLY A 373 13.71 -7.68 3.03
N LEU A 374 14.52 -6.86 3.70
CA LEU A 374 14.06 -5.57 4.23
C LEU A 374 14.20 -4.48 3.14
N THR A 375 13.08 -3.91 2.73
CA THR A 375 13.01 -2.77 1.79
C THR A 375 12.72 -1.43 2.46
N VAL A 376 12.25 -1.42 3.72
CA VAL A 376 11.91 -0.20 4.45
C VAL A 376 13.04 0.84 4.41
N GLY A 377 12.70 2.05 4.01
CA GLY A 377 13.62 3.18 3.85
C GLY A 377 14.32 3.27 2.49
N ASN A 378 14.12 2.32 1.58
CA ASN A 378 14.68 2.35 0.23
C ASN A 378 13.64 2.74 -0.84
N GLU A 379 14.06 2.83 -2.10
CA GLU A 379 13.18 3.18 -3.22
C GLU A 379 12.16 2.06 -3.52
N ASP A 380 12.56 0.80 -3.46
CA ASP A 380 11.70 -0.35 -3.75
C ASP A 380 10.48 -0.39 -2.84
N GLN A 381 10.61 -0.01 -1.57
CA GLN A 381 9.47 0.16 -0.67
C GLN A 381 8.48 1.19 -1.21
N LYS A 382 8.95 2.35 -1.69
CA LYS A 382 8.08 3.41 -2.22
C LYS A 382 7.36 2.97 -3.49
N LEU A 383 8.06 2.24 -4.38
CA LEU A 383 7.44 1.66 -5.57
C LEU A 383 6.35 0.65 -5.17
N SER A 384 6.67 -0.24 -4.24
CA SER A 384 5.77 -1.30 -3.76
C SER A 384 4.53 -0.72 -3.10
N LEU A 385 4.68 0.22 -2.14
CA LEU A 385 3.54 0.83 -1.44
C LEU A 385 2.63 1.63 -2.40
N HIS A 386 3.20 2.34 -3.39
CA HIS A 386 2.40 3.07 -4.38
C HIS A 386 1.53 2.12 -5.21
N HIS A 387 2.12 1.04 -5.75
CA HIS A 387 1.37 0.05 -6.53
C HIS A 387 0.38 -0.73 -5.65
N LEU A 388 0.76 -1.04 -4.41
CA LEU A 388 -0.07 -1.76 -3.44
C LEU A 388 -1.37 -1.01 -3.12
N VAL A 389 -1.29 0.26 -2.74
CA VAL A 389 -2.50 1.06 -2.43
C VAL A 389 -3.35 1.29 -3.67
N LYS A 390 -2.73 1.59 -4.81
CA LYS A 390 -3.41 1.77 -6.10
C LYS A 390 -4.21 0.52 -6.46
N SER A 391 -3.58 -0.64 -6.38
CA SER A 391 -4.18 -1.92 -6.75
C SER A 391 -5.30 -2.32 -5.79
N TYR A 392 -5.15 -2.11 -4.48
CA TYR A 392 -6.23 -2.34 -3.52
C TYR A 392 -7.44 -1.43 -3.78
N LEU A 393 -7.22 -0.14 -4.00
CA LEU A 393 -8.30 0.82 -4.25
C LEU A 393 -9.02 0.53 -5.58
N SER A 394 -8.26 0.18 -6.63
CA SER A 394 -8.81 -0.24 -7.91
C SER A 394 -9.62 -1.53 -7.78
N PHE A 395 -9.10 -2.53 -7.05
CA PHE A 395 -9.80 -3.77 -6.73
C PHE A 395 -11.11 -3.50 -5.98
N ALA A 396 -11.06 -2.72 -4.91
CA ALA A 396 -12.24 -2.41 -4.11
C ALA A 396 -13.32 -1.71 -4.94
N ARG A 397 -12.91 -0.72 -5.74
CA ARG A 397 -13.80 0.02 -6.64
C ARG A 397 -14.47 -0.88 -7.69
N GLN A 398 -13.71 -1.76 -8.33
CA GLN A 398 -14.20 -2.63 -9.41
C GLN A 398 -15.14 -3.75 -8.93
N HIS A 399 -15.20 -3.98 -7.63
CA HIS A 399 -15.99 -5.06 -7.02
C HIS A 399 -17.03 -4.58 -6.00
N GLY A 400 -17.33 -3.27 -6.00
CA GLY A 400 -18.36 -2.71 -5.11
C GLY A 400 -18.04 -2.87 -3.62
N ILE A 401 -16.75 -2.88 -3.25
CA ILE A 401 -16.29 -2.97 -1.86
C ILE A 401 -16.13 -1.56 -1.31
N VAL A 402 -17.01 -1.19 -0.38
CA VAL A 402 -16.94 0.12 0.28
C VAL A 402 -15.77 0.14 1.25
N THR A 403 -14.80 1.03 1.01
CA THR A 403 -13.60 1.18 1.84
C THR A 403 -13.12 2.62 1.86
N TRP A 404 -12.34 2.99 2.87
CA TRP A 404 -11.62 4.26 2.95
C TRP A 404 -10.26 4.07 3.61
N ILE A 405 -9.30 4.92 3.25
CA ILE A 405 -8.03 5.04 3.96
C ILE A 405 -8.24 5.63 5.36
N SER A 406 -7.49 5.14 6.33
CA SER A 406 -7.64 5.50 7.74
C SER A 406 -6.28 5.79 8.38
N HIS A 407 -6.28 6.22 9.65
CA HIS A 407 -5.06 6.36 10.46
C HIS A 407 -3.98 7.20 9.73
N GLY A 408 -2.76 6.66 9.62
CA GLY A 408 -1.62 7.36 9.04
C GLY A 408 -1.81 7.64 7.56
N SER A 409 -2.48 6.73 6.85
CA SER A 409 -2.78 6.87 5.42
C SER A 409 -3.74 8.02 5.14
N LEU A 410 -4.76 8.22 5.99
CA LEU A 410 -5.65 9.38 5.87
C LEU A 410 -4.93 10.70 6.20
N LEU A 411 -4.00 10.67 7.16
CA LEU A 411 -3.19 11.83 7.51
C LEU A 411 -2.23 12.22 6.38
N SER A 412 -1.59 11.25 5.73
CA SER A 412 -0.68 11.51 4.60
C SER A 412 -1.44 12.03 3.38
N TRP A 413 -2.61 11.45 3.07
CA TRP A 413 -3.54 11.99 2.09
C TRP A 413 -3.88 13.46 2.36
N TYR A 414 -4.23 13.83 3.60
CA TYR A 414 -4.56 15.22 3.94
C TYR A 414 -3.46 16.23 3.59
N TRP A 415 -2.18 15.84 3.57
CA TRP A 415 -1.09 16.79 3.30
C TRP A 415 -0.93 17.08 1.81
N ASN A 416 -0.77 16.05 0.99
CA ASN A 416 -0.51 16.21 -0.44
C ASN A 416 -1.03 15.04 -1.29
N GLY A 417 -1.90 14.20 -0.72
CA GLY A 417 -2.45 13.03 -1.38
C GLY A 417 -1.48 11.85 -1.50
N LEU A 418 -0.24 11.96 -0.99
CA LEU A 418 0.81 10.95 -1.07
C LEU A 418 1.09 10.35 0.30
N ALA A 419 1.56 9.10 0.33
CA ALA A 419 2.13 8.47 1.51
C ALA A 419 3.33 9.29 2.02
N PHE A 420 3.53 9.32 3.34
CA PHE A 420 4.70 9.99 3.88
C PHE A 420 5.99 9.24 3.48
N PRO A 421 7.12 9.95 3.30
CA PRO A 421 8.40 9.30 3.00
C PRO A 421 8.90 8.28 4.02
N TRP A 422 8.33 8.28 5.23
CA TRP A 422 8.66 7.39 6.35
C TRP A 422 7.54 6.40 6.69
N ASP A 423 6.43 6.39 5.94
CA ASP A 423 5.37 5.42 6.17
C ASP A 423 5.87 4.01 5.84
N THR A 424 5.45 3.05 6.65
CA THR A 424 5.87 1.63 6.57
C THR A 424 4.72 0.69 6.27
N ASP A 425 3.50 1.16 6.45
CA ASP A 425 2.25 0.45 6.35
C ASP A 425 1.16 1.36 5.76
N ILE A 426 0.07 0.72 5.33
CA ILE A 426 -1.13 1.40 4.84
C ILE A 426 -2.31 0.78 5.57
N ASP A 427 -3.18 1.62 6.12
CA ASP A 427 -4.35 1.21 6.88
C ASP A 427 -5.63 1.59 6.16
N VAL A 428 -6.51 0.61 5.99
CA VAL A 428 -7.85 0.83 5.42
C VAL A 428 -8.93 0.29 6.32
N GLN A 429 -10.08 0.91 6.22
CA GLN A 429 -11.28 0.49 6.93
C GLN A 429 -12.39 0.13 5.94
N VAL A 430 -13.24 -0.80 6.38
CA VAL A 430 -14.45 -1.25 5.69
C VAL A 430 -15.60 -1.32 6.70
N PRO A 431 -16.88 -1.18 6.31
CA PRO A 431 -17.97 -1.63 7.16
C PRO A 431 -17.94 -3.17 7.26
N ILE A 432 -18.43 -3.74 8.37
CA ILE A 432 -18.41 -5.19 8.59
C ILE A 432 -19.07 -5.98 7.46
N SER A 433 -20.14 -5.48 6.86
CA SER A 433 -20.77 -6.12 5.70
C SER A 433 -19.82 -6.29 4.49
N ASP A 434 -18.92 -5.34 4.24
CA ASP A 434 -17.93 -5.42 3.16
C ASP A 434 -16.75 -6.34 3.52
N LEU A 435 -16.41 -6.49 4.80
CA LEU A 435 -15.52 -7.57 5.26
C LEU A 435 -16.13 -8.96 4.98
N HIS A 436 -17.44 -9.11 5.21
CA HIS A 436 -18.16 -10.33 4.84
C HIS A 436 -18.18 -10.58 3.33
N LYS A 437 -18.31 -9.52 2.49
CA LYS A 437 -18.17 -9.65 1.03
C LYS A 437 -16.76 -10.11 0.63
N LEU A 438 -15.71 -9.52 1.21
CA LEU A 438 -14.31 -9.92 1.00
C LEU A 438 -14.09 -11.39 1.37
N GLY A 439 -14.51 -11.79 2.57
CA GLY A 439 -14.41 -13.15 3.07
C GLY A 439 -15.12 -14.18 2.19
N LYS A 440 -16.30 -13.82 1.67
CA LYS A 440 -17.13 -14.71 0.84
C LYS A 440 -16.63 -14.86 -0.60
N ARG A 441 -16.17 -13.77 -1.23
CA ARG A 441 -15.89 -13.74 -2.69
C ARG A 441 -14.40 -13.74 -3.05
N PHE A 442 -13.52 -13.28 -2.15
CA PHE A 442 -12.13 -12.99 -2.49
C PHE A 442 -11.07 -13.54 -1.52
N ASN A 443 -11.46 -14.15 -0.40
CA ASN A 443 -10.48 -14.77 0.50
C ASN A 443 -9.63 -15.81 -0.25
N GLN A 444 -8.33 -15.82 0.00
CA GLN A 444 -7.34 -16.67 -0.66
C GLN A 444 -7.30 -16.48 -2.19
N SER A 445 -7.55 -15.27 -2.69
CA SER A 445 -7.42 -14.93 -4.11
C SER A 445 -6.13 -14.17 -4.38
N LEU A 446 -5.59 -14.33 -5.59
CA LEU A 446 -4.50 -13.50 -6.09
C LEU A 446 -5.07 -12.43 -7.04
N ILE A 447 -4.77 -11.17 -6.75
CA ILE A 447 -5.18 -10.00 -7.52
C ILE A 447 -3.99 -9.56 -8.36
N ILE A 448 -4.17 -9.52 -9.67
CA ILE A 448 -3.17 -9.07 -10.63
C ILE A 448 -3.52 -7.64 -11.00
N GLU A 449 -2.57 -6.72 -10.85
CA GLU A 449 -2.82 -5.32 -11.16
C GLU A 449 -3.11 -5.08 -12.64
N ASN A 450 -3.63 -3.89 -12.92
CA ASN A 450 -3.88 -3.49 -14.28
C ASN A 450 -2.55 -3.39 -15.06
N ILE A 451 -2.42 -4.21 -16.12
CA ILE A 451 -1.22 -4.24 -16.97
C ILE A 451 -1.15 -3.07 -17.95
N GLY A 452 -2.31 -2.53 -18.37
CA GLY A 452 -2.36 -1.51 -19.42
C GLY A 452 -3.48 -0.49 -19.24
N THR A 453 -3.20 0.76 -19.59
CA THR A 453 -4.20 1.83 -19.55
C THR A 453 -5.12 1.80 -20.77
N SER A 454 -6.23 2.52 -20.67
CA SER A 454 -7.10 2.84 -21.82
C SER A 454 -6.40 3.59 -22.95
N GLU A 455 -5.25 4.23 -22.70
CA GLU A 455 -4.38 4.88 -23.70
C GLU A 455 -3.28 3.97 -24.23
N ASP A 456 -3.42 2.65 -24.09
CA ASP A 456 -2.49 1.69 -24.64
C ASP A 456 -1.06 1.75 -24.04
N LYS A 457 -0.88 2.33 -22.85
CA LYS A 457 0.41 2.40 -22.13
C LYS A 457 0.52 1.28 -21.09
N PHE A 458 1.74 0.77 -20.88
CA PHE A 458 2.03 -0.21 -19.82
C PHE A 458 1.88 0.43 -18.44
N ASN A 459 1.22 -0.25 -17.49
CA ASN A 459 0.92 0.29 -16.17
C ASN A 459 1.69 -0.44 -15.06
N GLY A 460 1.56 -1.76 -14.93
CA GLY A 460 2.38 -2.54 -14.00
C GLY A 460 2.12 -4.04 -14.01
N MET A 461 2.87 -4.80 -13.22
CA MET A 461 2.78 -6.26 -13.10
C MET A 461 2.79 -6.77 -11.65
N GLY A 462 2.46 -5.93 -10.68
CA GLY A 462 2.21 -6.29 -9.29
C GLY A 462 1.15 -7.38 -9.11
N ARG A 463 1.36 -8.23 -8.10
CA ARG A 463 0.44 -9.31 -7.72
C ARG A 463 0.24 -9.29 -6.22
N TYR A 464 -1.01 -9.45 -5.78
CA TYR A 464 -1.39 -9.25 -4.40
C TYR A 464 -2.28 -10.36 -3.87
N PHE A 465 -1.97 -10.87 -2.69
CA PHE A 465 -2.74 -11.93 -2.05
C PHE A 465 -3.74 -11.36 -1.06
N VAL A 466 -5.02 -11.74 -1.18
CA VAL A 466 -6.09 -11.36 -0.26
C VAL A 466 -6.24 -12.44 0.81
N ASP A 467 -5.97 -12.09 2.06
CA ASP A 467 -6.03 -13.01 3.19
C ASP A 467 -6.98 -12.48 4.28
N ILE A 468 -8.14 -13.11 4.46
CA ILE A 468 -9.16 -12.71 5.42
C ILE A 468 -9.12 -13.64 6.63
N GLY A 469 -9.07 -13.05 7.82
CA GLY A 469 -8.98 -13.77 9.09
C GLY A 469 -10.15 -14.74 9.32
N SER A 470 -9.86 -15.84 10.02
CA SER A 470 -10.85 -16.87 10.34
C SER A 470 -11.87 -16.44 11.42
N SER A 471 -11.64 -15.32 12.11
CA SER A 471 -12.44 -14.88 13.26
C SER A 471 -13.51 -13.84 12.93
N ILE A 472 -14.03 -13.79 11.69
CA ILE A 472 -14.80 -12.66 11.14
C ILE A 472 -15.96 -12.14 12.03
N THR A 473 -16.67 -13.01 12.74
CA THR A 473 -17.81 -12.62 13.60
C THR A 473 -17.42 -12.14 14.99
N HIS A 474 -16.17 -12.37 15.43
CA HIS A 474 -15.68 -11.88 16.72
C HIS A 474 -15.38 -10.38 16.61
N ARG A 475 -16.12 -9.50 17.31
CA ARG A 475 -15.99 -8.03 17.16
C ARG A 475 -15.50 -7.29 18.41
N SER A 476 -15.28 -8.01 19.50
CA SER A 476 -14.54 -7.51 20.67
C SER A 476 -13.03 -7.50 20.44
N LYS A 477 -12.29 -6.84 21.35
CA LYS A 477 -10.82 -6.88 21.35
C LYS A 477 -10.24 -8.27 21.68
N GLY A 478 -10.94 -9.06 22.50
CA GLY A 478 -10.51 -10.39 22.92
C GLY A 478 -9.11 -10.38 23.56
N ASN A 479 -8.29 -11.38 23.24
CA ASN A 479 -6.87 -11.45 23.62
C ASN A 479 -5.94 -10.42 22.97
N GLY A 480 -6.42 -9.61 22.03
CA GLY A 480 -5.60 -8.64 21.28
C GLY A 480 -4.70 -9.24 20.20
N ASN A 481 -4.78 -10.54 19.92
CA ASN A 481 -3.97 -11.21 18.89
C ASN A 481 -4.43 -10.89 17.45
N ASN A 482 -5.70 -10.49 17.28
CA ASN A 482 -6.35 -10.36 15.97
C ASN A 482 -7.01 -8.99 15.78
N ASN A 483 -6.27 -7.91 16.00
CA ASN A 483 -6.77 -6.54 15.76
C ASN A 483 -7.08 -6.26 14.28
N ILE A 484 -6.38 -6.95 13.38
CA ILE A 484 -6.54 -6.87 11.92
C ILE A 484 -7.53 -7.95 11.46
N ASP A 485 -8.41 -7.59 10.53
CA ASP A 485 -9.44 -8.48 9.99
C ASP A 485 -9.05 -9.13 8.66
N GLY A 486 -8.26 -8.42 7.85
CA GLY A 486 -7.78 -8.89 6.56
C GLY A 486 -6.47 -8.22 6.16
N ARG A 487 -5.73 -8.83 5.23
CA ARG A 487 -4.57 -8.23 4.59
C ARG A 487 -4.65 -8.33 3.08
N PHE A 488 -4.16 -7.28 2.42
CA PHE A 488 -3.88 -7.26 0.98
C PHE A 488 -2.37 -7.19 0.81
N ILE A 489 -1.73 -8.29 0.42
CA ILE A 489 -0.28 -8.52 0.59
C ILE A 489 0.41 -8.52 -0.76
N ASP A 490 1.43 -7.69 -0.94
CA ASP A 490 2.36 -7.75 -2.07
C ASP A 490 3.21 -9.02 -1.99
N ILE A 491 3.09 -9.90 -2.99
CA ILE A 491 3.79 -11.19 -2.99
C ILE A 491 5.28 -11.08 -3.41
N ASP A 492 5.73 -9.92 -3.90
CA ASP A 492 7.14 -9.68 -4.27
C ASP A 492 8.01 -9.28 -3.08
N THR A 493 7.40 -8.58 -2.11
CA THR A 493 8.12 -8.01 -0.96
C THR A 493 7.63 -8.56 0.38
N GLY A 494 6.34 -8.88 0.48
CA GLY A 494 5.65 -9.20 1.72
C GLY A 494 5.00 -7.99 2.40
N LEU A 495 5.17 -6.77 1.89
CA LEU A 495 4.46 -5.58 2.40
C LEU A 495 2.94 -5.76 2.24
N TYR A 496 2.15 -5.14 3.10
CA TYR A 496 0.69 -5.31 3.06
C TYR A 496 -0.08 -4.06 3.50
N ILE A 497 -1.35 -4.05 3.11
CA ILE A 497 -2.38 -3.17 3.67
C ILE A 497 -3.10 -3.95 4.76
N ASP A 498 -3.21 -3.35 5.95
CA ASP A 498 -4.04 -3.87 7.02
C ASP A 498 -5.50 -3.39 6.84
N ILE A 499 -6.42 -4.35 6.76
CA ILE A 499 -7.86 -4.12 6.60
C ILE A 499 -8.52 -4.35 7.97
N THR A 500 -9.21 -3.33 8.47
CA THR A 500 -10.00 -3.42 9.70
C THR A 500 -11.46 -3.11 9.42
N ALA A 501 -12.39 -3.88 10.02
CA ALA A 501 -13.80 -3.59 9.87
C ALA A 501 -14.35 -2.79 11.06
N LEU A 502 -15.19 -1.80 10.76
CA LEU A 502 -16.04 -1.15 11.75
C LEU A 502 -17.37 -1.91 11.87
N ALA A 503 -17.76 -2.18 13.11
CA ALA A 503 -19.01 -2.83 13.45
C ALA A 503 -19.68 -2.14 14.64
N LEU A 504 -20.97 -2.37 14.80
CA LEU A 504 -21.68 -2.09 16.04
C LEU A 504 -21.30 -3.14 17.08
N THR A 505 -20.67 -2.72 18.18
CA THR A 505 -20.19 -3.63 19.23
C THR A 505 -20.66 -3.18 20.62
N ASP A 506 -20.43 -4.03 21.62
CA ASP A 506 -20.62 -3.75 23.05
C ASP A 506 -19.37 -3.12 23.72
N THR A 507 -18.41 -2.63 22.93
CA THR A 507 -17.23 -1.94 23.47
C THR A 507 -17.63 -0.60 24.10
N PRO A 508 -17.12 -0.25 25.30
CA PRO A 508 -17.43 1.03 25.94
C PRO A 508 -17.14 2.24 25.03
N THR A 509 -18.16 3.03 24.76
CA THR A 509 -18.07 4.22 23.91
C THR A 509 -17.13 5.27 24.52
N PRO A 510 -16.23 5.90 23.75
CA PRO A 510 -15.37 6.97 24.26
C PRO A 510 -16.17 8.20 24.71
N GLN A 511 -15.73 8.83 25.82
CA GLN A 511 -16.34 10.05 26.38
C GLN A 511 -16.44 11.22 25.37
N ARG A 512 -15.61 11.21 24.32
CA ARG A 512 -15.64 12.23 23.26
C ARG A 512 -16.99 12.31 22.54
N TYR A 513 -17.86 11.32 22.69
CA TYR A 513 -19.19 11.29 22.08
C TYR A 513 -20.31 11.67 23.04
N ASP A 514 -20.02 11.93 24.32
CA ASP A 514 -21.03 12.31 25.30
C ASP A 514 -21.73 13.64 24.91
N TYR A 515 -21.05 14.51 24.16
CA TYR A 515 -21.65 15.73 23.61
C TYR A 515 -22.86 15.46 22.72
N LEU A 516 -22.98 14.28 22.09
CA LEU A 516 -24.14 13.93 21.27
C LEU A 516 -25.40 13.87 22.14
N ALA A 517 -25.32 13.23 23.31
CA ALA A 517 -26.42 13.24 24.27
C ALA A 517 -26.66 14.63 24.87
N GLU A 518 -25.61 15.43 25.11
CA GLU A 518 -25.76 16.79 25.64
C GLU A 518 -26.44 17.75 24.65
N THR A 519 -26.15 17.59 23.36
CA THR A 519 -26.62 18.50 22.29
C THR A 519 -27.88 18.02 21.59
N GLN A 520 -28.22 16.73 21.71
CA GLN A 520 -29.37 16.12 21.03
C GLN A 520 -30.33 15.51 22.06
N PRO A 521 -31.44 16.22 22.40
CA PRO A 521 -32.38 15.76 23.43
C PRO A 521 -33.00 14.39 23.16
N HIS A 522 -33.17 14.00 21.89
CA HIS A 522 -33.72 12.70 21.53
C HIS A 522 -32.77 11.55 21.87
N ILE A 523 -31.46 11.71 21.62
CA ILE A 523 -30.43 10.74 22.02
C ILE A 523 -30.41 10.63 23.54
N ARG A 524 -30.40 11.75 24.27
CA ARG A 524 -30.43 11.72 25.73
C ARG A 524 -31.64 10.96 26.27
N LYS A 525 -32.83 11.22 25.70
CA LYS A 525 -34.06 10.54 26.09
C LYS A 525 -33.97 9.04 25.83
N ALA A 526 -33.49 8.62 24.66
CA ALA A 526 -33.31 7.21 24.33
C ALA A 526 -32.32 6.52 25.29
N LEU A 527 -31.19 7.17 25.59
CA LEU A 527 -30.21 6.66 26.55
C LEU A 527 -30.77 6.58 27.98
N ASP A 528 -31.61 7.53 28.39
CA ASP A 528 -32.29 7.49 29.69
C ASP A 528 -33.33 6.34 29.76
N GLU A 529 -34.00 6.02 28.65
CA GLU A 529 -34.96 4.91 28.54
C GLU A 529 -34.28 3.53 28.49
N LEU A 530 -33.01 3.45 28.10
CA LEU A 530 -32.22 2.21 28.05
C LEU A 530 -31.54 1.82 29.37
N LYS A 531 -31.67 2.64 30.43
CA LYS A 531 -31.09 2.34 31.73
C LYS A 531 -31.83 1.20 32.41
N ASP A 532 -31.09 0.25 32.95
CA ASP A 532 -31.64 -0.75 33.87
C ASP A 532 -31.96 -0.14 35.25
N ASP A 533 -32.52 -0.96 36.14
CA ASP A 533 -32.91 -0.53 37.50
C ASP A 533 -31.72 -0.01 38.33
N ASP A 534 -30.49 -0.43 38.00
CA ASP A 534 -29.24 -0.01 38.63
C ASP A 534 -28.63 1.23 37.93
N GLY A 535 -29.24 1.72 36.86
CA GLY A 535 -28.81 2.88 36.08
C GLY A 535 -27.72 2.58 35.04
N ASN A 536 -27.41 1.31 34.78
CA ASN A 536 -26.43 0.90 33.77
C ASN A 536 -27.09 0.79 32.39
N ILE A 537 -26.29 0.93 31.33
CA ILE A 537 -26.74 0.82 29.95
C ILE A 537 -25.86 -0.20 29.23
N ASN A 538 -26.47 -1.13 28.50
CA ASN A 538 -25.74 -2.02 27.60
C ASN A 538 -24.99 -1.20 26.54
N TYR A 539 -23.67 -1.39 26.42
CA TYR A 539 -22.86 -0.57 25.52
C TYR A 539 -23.21 -0.75 24.05
N ARG A 540 -23.71 -1.90 23.62
CA ARG A 540 -24.16 -2.11 22.24
C ARG A 540 -25.38 -1.26 21.93
N ASP A 541 -26.33 -1.19 22.86
CA ASP A 541 -27.51 -0.34 22.72
C ASP A 541 -27.14 1.14 22.80
N LYS A 542 -26.24 1.53 23.74
CA LYS A 542 -25.68 2.89 23.78
C LYS A 542 -25.00 3.26 22.45
N ASN A 543 -24.15 2.39 21.91
CA ASN A 543 -23.45 2.62 20.65
C ASN A 543 -24.43 2.71 19.47
N ARG A 544 -25.53 1.95 19.49
CA ARG A 544 -26.59 2.04 18.48
C ARG A 544 -27.26 3.40 18.48
N GLU A 545 -27.66 3.91 19.65
CA GLU A 545 -28.28 5.23 19.78
C GLU A 545 -27.32 6.38 19.42
N LEU A 546 -26.02 6.20 19.68
CA LEU A 546 -24.98 7.16 19.29
C LEU A 546 -24.53 7.02 17.83
N GLU A 547 -25.02 6.00 17.12
CA GLU A 547 -24.53 5.57 15.80
C GLU A 547 -22.98 5.47 15.77
N ALA A 548 -22.40 4.90 16.81
CA ALA A 548 -20.96 4.75 17.00
C ALA A 548 -20.51 3.32 16.71
N TYR A 549 -19.51 3.19 15.84
CA TYR A 549 -18.98 1.90 15.37
C TYR A 549 -17.48 1.82 15.66
N ASN A 550 -16.96 0.63 15.88
CA ASN A 550 -15.54 0.44 16.15
C ASN A 550 -14.96 -0.82 15.53
N CYS A 551 -13.64 -0.81 15.35
CA CYS A 551 -12.86 -2.02 15.08
C CYS A 551 -12.43 -2.70 16.38
N ARG A 552 -11.81 -3.88 16.26
CA ARG A 552 -11.31 -4.68 17.40
C ARG A 552 -10.26 -3.97 18.26
N ASN A 553 -9.57 -2.97 17.73
CA ASN A 553 -8.59 -2.21 18.50
C ASN A 553 -9.19 -0.96 19.16
N ASN A 554 -10.52 -0.88 19.29
CA ASN A 554 -11.24 0.22 19.92
C ASN A 554 -11.07 1.58 19.21
N HIS A 555 -10.76 1.59 17.92
CA HIS A 555 -10.86 2.80 17.11
C HIS A 555 -12.32 3.01 16.74
N PHE A 556 -12.93 4.06 17.31
CA PHE A 556 -14.33 4.41 17.06
C PHE A 556 -14.47 5.47 15.97
N ALA A 557 -15.59 5.42 15.26
CA ALA A 557 -16.10 6.52 14.46
C ALA A 557 -17.64 6.51 14.51
N THR A 558 -18.24 7.70 14.54
CA THR A 558 -19.69 7.87 14.41
C THR A 558 -20.12 7.87 12.96
N TYR A 559 -21.40 7.58 12.69
CA TYR A 559 -21.95 7.60 11.35
C TYR A 559 -21.68 8.92 10.63
N ASP A 560 -21.88 10.05 11.30
CA ASP A 560 -21.63 11.40 10.73
C ASP A 560 -20.13 11.70 10.52
N GLU A 561 -19.22 11.04 11.25
CA GLU A 561 -17.78 11.15 11.00
C GLU A 561 -17.37 10.40 9.72
N LEU A 562 -18.08 9.32 9.38
CA LEU A 562 -17.77 8.41 8.27
C LEU A 562 -18.54 8.71 6.99
N SER A 563 -19.86 8.78 7.09
CA SER A 563 -20.81 8.82 5.99
C SER A 563 -21.34 10.24 5.82
N PRO A 564 -21.38 10.76 4.59
CA PRO A 564 -21.01 10.10 3.35
C PRO A 564 -19.50 10.01 3.13
N LEU A 565 -19.08 8.99 2.39
CA LEU A 565 -17.78 9.00 1.74
C LEU A 565 -17.83 9.87 0.48
N VAL A 566 -16.74 10.57 0.21
CA VAL A 566 -16.59 11.46 -0.95
C VAL A 566 -15.47 10.96 -1.85
N LEU A 567 -15.70 11.00 -3.16
CA LEU A 567 -14.74 10.59 -4.16
C LEU A 567 -13.53 11.52 -4.15
N THR A 568 -12.33 10.96 -4.15
CA THR A 568 -11.05 11.68 -4.16
C THR A 568 -9.98 10.84 -4.87
N LEU A 569 -8.75 11.36 -4.93
CA LEU A 569 -7.57 10.63 -5.39
C LEU A 569 -6.59 10.45 -4.23
N VAL A 570 -6.11 9.22 -4.05
CA VAL A 570 -5.06 8.83 -3.09
C VAL A 570 -3.93 8.22 -3.90
N GLU A 571 -2.71 8.73 -3.79
CA GLU A 571 -1.59 8.29 -4.65
C GLU A 571 -1.99 8.33 -6.15
N ASN A 572 -2.67 9.41 -6.53
CA ASN A 572 -3.29 9.63 -7.85
C ASN A 572 -4.29 8.55 -8.31
N SER A 573 -4.77 7.70 -7.41
CA SER A 573 -5.69 6.60 -7.70
C SER A 573 -7.08 6.87 -7.12
N TRP A 574 -8.12 6.48 -7.84
CA TRP A 574 -9.51 6.69 -7.41
C TRP A 574 -9.78 6.06 -6.05
N SER A 575 -10.32 6.84 -5.13
CA SER A 575 -10.57 6.43 -3.74
C SER A 575 -11.73 7.19 -3.13
N TYR A 576 -12.06 6.82 -1.91
CA TYR A 576 -13.07 7.45 -1.09
C TYR A 576 -12.51 7.78 0.28
N VAL A 577 -12.87 8.96 0.80
CA VAL A 577 -12.55 9.39 2.16
C VAL A 577 -13.81 9.85 2.89
N PRO A 578 -13.87 9.75 4.23
CA PRO A 578 -14.98 10.31 4.99
C PRO A 578 -15.13 11.81 4.78
N SER A 579 -16.34 12.32 4.55
CA SER A 579 -16.54 13.77 4.34
C SER A 579 -16.11 14.63 5.53
N ASN A 580 -16.08 14.06 6.74
CA ASN A 580 -15.69 14.71 7.98
C ASN A 580 -14.31 14.25 8.50
N PHE A 581 -13.39 13.88 7.60
CA PHE A 581 -12.04 13.39 7.90
C PHE A 581 -11.27 14.22 8.95
N VAL A 582 -11.46 15.55 8.99
CA VAL A 582 -10.78 16.45 9.95
C VAL A 582 -11.05 16.07 11.40
N MET A 583 -12.27 15.63 11.72
CA MET A 583 -12.64 15.26 13.10
C MET A 583 -11.91 14.00 13.54
N THR A 584 -11.91 12.98 12.68
CA THR A 584 -11.18 11.72 12.89
C THR A 584 -9.68 11.99 13.07
N LEU A 585 -9.07 12.73 12.15
CA LEU A 585 -7.64 13.05 12.21
C LEU A 585 -7.26 13.89 13.43
N ASN A 586 -8.07 14.88 13.80
CA ASN A 586 -7.78 15.70 14.98
C ASN A 586 -7.92 14.90 16.27
N TYR A 587 -8.84 13.95 16.34
CA TYR A 587 -8.94 13.10 17.52
C TYR A 587 -7.68 12.23 17.67
N GLU A 588 -7.25 11.60 16.58
CA GLU A 588 -6.15 10.65 16.55
C GLU A 588 -4.77 11.33 16.70
N TYR A 589 -4.50 12.34 15.88
CA TYR A 589 -3.18 12.97 15.76
C TYR A 589 -3.07 14.38 16.32
N LYS A 590 -4.21 14.96 16.74
CA LYS A 590 -4.33 16.37 17.19
C LYS A 590 -4.06 17.38 16.07
N LEU A 591 -4.53 18.60 16.29
CA LEU A 591 -4.43 19.70 15.32
C LEU A 591 -3.00 20.02 14.84
N ASN A 592 -2.00 19.74 15.68
CA ASN A 592 -0.60 19.99 15.32
C ASN A 592 -0.15 19.09 14.17
N ALA A 593 -0.61 17.85 14.08
CA ALA A 593 -0.27 16.96 12.97
C ALA A 593 -0.83 17.44 11.62
N LEU A 594 -1.89 18.25 11.64
CA LEU A 594 -2.51 18.85 10.46
C LEU A 594 -1.90 20.19 10.05
N THR A 595 -0.94 20.72 10.82
CA THR A 595 -0.44 22.09 10.66
C THR A 595 1.07 22.26 10.81
N ASP A 596 1.76 21.39 11.54
CA ASP A 596 3.22 21.48 11.70
C ASP A 596 3.93 20.92 10.47
N LYS A 597 4.71 21.78 9.82
CA LYS A 597 5.47 21.47 8.60
C LYS A 597 6.78 20.73 8.90
N ASN A 598 7.07 20.41 10.17
CA ASN A 598 8.23 19.61 10.55
C ASN A 598 7.76 18.38 11.34
N TYR A 599 8.16 17.20 10.86
CA TYR A 599 7.96 15.94 11.57
C TYR A 599 9.23 15.12 11.47
N ARG A 600 9.81 14.74 12.62
CA ARG A 600 11.10 14.04 12.72
C ARG A 600 12.17 14.75 11.88
N ASP A 601 12.81 14.04 10.97
CA ASP A 601 13.85 14.49 10.05
C ASP A 601 13.28 15.06 8.74
N SER A 602 11.98 15.28 8.65
CA SER A 602 11.31 15.73 7.42
C SER A 602 10.65 17.10 7.56
N PHE A 603 10.63 17.83 6.44
CA PHE A 603 10.02 19.15 6.33
C PHE A 603 9.14 19.26 5.09
N TYR A 604 7.96 19.87 5.22
CA TYR A 604 7.03 20.09 4.13
C TYR A 604 7.33 21.39 3.38
N LEU A 605 7.76 21.28 2.12
CA LEU A 605 8.06 22.41 1.25
C LEU A 605 6.80 22.86 0.50
N ASN A 606 6.14 23.93 0.97
CA ASN A 606 4.82 24.35 0.45
C ASN A 606 4.79 24.57 -1.07
N ASN A 607 5.80 25.20 -1.66
CA ASN A 607 5.78 25.48 -3.10
C ASN A 607 6.03 24.24 -3.96
N PHE A 608 6.70 23.21 -3.42
CA PHE A 608 6.81 21.90 -4.07
C PHE A 608 5.66 20.95 -3.71
N ARG A 609 4.98 21.20 -2.58
CA ARG A 609 3.93 20.36 -1.98
C ARG A 609 4.40 18.93 -1.70
N ILE A 610 5.63 18.80 -1.21
CA ILE A 610 6.23 17.50 -0.87
C ILE A 610 6.98 17.58 0.46
N TRP A 611 7.10 16.42 1.11
CA TRP A 611 7.97 16.22 2.26
C TRP A 611 9.39 15.88 1.79
N VAL A 612 10.38 16.60 2.33
CA VAL A 612 11.80 16.35 2.04
C VAL A 612 12.59 16.16 3.33
N THR A 613 13.75 15.50 3.23
CA THR A 613 14.67 15.41 4.35
C THR A 613 15.15 16.82 4.74
N THR A 614 14.85 17.20 5.98
CA THR A 614 15.14 18.51 6.59
C THR A 614 16.58 18.93 6.38
N GLN A 615 17.53 17.99 6.60
CA GLN A 615 18.94 18.30 6.55
C GLN A 615 19.39 18.76 5.15
N ILE A 616 18.78 18.24 4.08
CA ILE A 616 19.08 18.66 2.69
C ILE A 616 18.82 20.17 2.52
N VAL A 617 17.69 20.65 3.05
CA VAL A 617 17.29 22.05 2.96
C VAL A 617 18.16 22.93 3.87
N LEU A 618 18.51 22.44 5.06
CA LEU A 618 19.36 23.18 5.99
C LEU A 618 20.80 23.33 5.46
N ASP A 619 21.33 22.28 4.83
CA ASP A 619 22.65 22.31 4.18
C ASP A 619 22.65 23.33 3.02
N TYR A 620 21.60 23.35 2.19
CA TYR A 620 21.43 24.35 1.15
C TYR A 620 21.40 25.77 1.73
N LEU A 621 20.65 26.00 2.82
CA LEU A 621 20.54 27.31 3.47
C LEU A 621 21.83 27.80 4.14
N GLN A 622 22.80 26.91 4.37
CA GLN A 622 24.10 27.28 4.95
C GLN A 622 25.02 27.93 3.91
N ASP A 623 25.13 27.33 2.73
CA ASP A 623 25.96 27.82 1.62
C ASP A 623 25.35 27.38 0.26
N PRO A 624 24.39 28.16 -0.29
CA PRO A 624 23.64 27.77 -1.49
C PRO A 624 24.52 27.49 -2.72
N GLN A 625 25.53 28.33 -2.95
CA GLN A 625 26.37 28.22 -4.15
C GLN A 625 27.24 26.96 -4.07
N ARG A 626 27.92 26.78 -2.94
CA ARG A 626 28.73 25.57 -2.71
C ARG A 626 27.88 24.31 -2.80
N TRP A 627 26.69 24.32 -2.20
CA TRP A 627 25.79 23.17 -2.23
C TRP A 627 25.39 22.81 -3.67
N VAL A 628 25.05 23.80 -4.51
CA VAL A 628 24.73 23.58 -5.93
C VAL A 628 25.92 23.01 -6.70
N ASP A 629 27.11 23.56 -6.48
CA ASP A 629 28.33 23.10 -7.15
C ASP A 629 28.66 21.65 -6.75
N GLU A 630 28.46 21.29 -5.47
CA GLU A 630 28.61 19.92 -4.97
C GLU A 630 27.61 18.95 -5.61
N GLN A 631 26.33 19.34 -5.76
CA GLN A 631 25.30 18.48 -6.38
C GLN A 631 25.54 18.26 -7.89
N LYS A 632 26.07 19.27 -8.59
CA LYS A 632 26.43 19.14 -10.02
C LYS A 632 27.67 18.28 -10.22
N ALA A 633 28.69 18.44 -9.37
CA ALA A 633 29.92 17.67 -9.46
C ALA A 633 29.74 16.18 -9.13
N THR A 634 28.72 15.81 -8.34
CA THR A 634 28.40 14.41 -8.03
C THR A 634 27.76 13.63 -9.18
N GLY A 635 27.38 14.30 -10.28
CA GLY A 635 26.92 13.63 -11.52
C GLY A 635 28.03 12.88 -12.27
N ASP A 636 29.31 13.13 -11.94
CA ASP A 636 30.45 12.48 -12.55
C ASP A 636 31.07 11.42 -11.60
N GLU A 637 30.99 10.16 -12.05
CA GLU A 637 31.77 8.97 -11.72
C GLU A 637 32.44 8.82 -10.32
N LYS A 638 32.22 7.63 -9.73
CA LYS A 638 33.09 6.95 -8.74
C LYS A 638 33.02 7.39 -7.27
N SER A 639 32.25 8.41 -6.89
CA SER A 639 32.16 8.82 -5.48
C SER A 639 31.05 8.12 -4.68
N ASP A 640 30.03 7.57 -5.35
CA ASP A 640 28.81 7.13 -4.67
C ASP A 640 28.92 5.81 -3.91
N GLU A 641 29.72 4.85 -4.35
CA GLU A 641 29.82 3.58 -3.62
C GLU A 641 30.65 3.74 -2.33
N LYS A 642 31.71 4.55 -2.37
CA LYS A 642 32.54 4.86 -1.18
C LYS A 642 31.89 5.90 -0.25
N LYS A 643 31.07 6.83 -0.77
CA LYS A 643 30.29 7.76 0.07
C LYS A 643 29.00 7.13 0.58
N ARG A 644 28.29 6.26 -0.14
CA ARG A 644 27.11 5.55 0.42
C ARG A 644 27.49 4.62 1.57
N VAL A 645 28.65 3.95 1.48
CA VAL A 645 29.14 3.07 2.56
C VAL A 645 29.72 3.85 3.75
N LYS A 646 30.36 5.02 3.54
CA LYS A 646 30.86 5.89 4.65
C LYS A 646 29.85 6.93 5.16
N LYS A 647 28.78 7.16 4.41
CA LYS A 647 27.67 8.10 4.69
C LYS A 647 26.34 7.37 4.89
N ARG A 648 26.39 6.10 5.31
CA ARG A 648 25.69 5.68 6.55
C ARG A 648 26.36 6.39 7.74
N VAL A 649 26.52 7.71 7.63
CA VAL A 649 26.76 8.59 8.76
C VAL A 649 25.57 8.32 9.64
N ALA A 650 25.88 7.98 10.89
CA ALA A 650 24.93 7.93 11.98
C ALA A 650 23.71 8.81 11.64
N VAL A 651 22.57 8.17 11.41
CA VAL A 651 21.30 8.84 11.68
C VAL A 651 21.47 9.24 13.13
N ASP A 652 21.84 10.51 13.32
CA ASP A 652 21.92 11.08 14.64
C ASP A 652 20.54 10.83 15.22
N LYS A 653 20.47 9.98 16.25
CA LYS A 653 19.20 9.49 16.81
C LYS A 653 18.39 10.65 17.41
N ASP A 654 18.97 11.83 17.45
CA ASP A 654 18.33 13.06 17.87
C ASP A 654 17.63 13.75 16.69
N LYS A 655 16.30 13.58 16.68
CA LYS A 655 15.36 14.37 15.89
C LYS A 655 15.71 15.85 16.02
N ARG A 656 16.33 16.46 14.99
CA ARG A 656 16.62 17.90 15.03
C ARG A 656 15.32 18.68 14.91
N VAL A 657 14.84 19.19 16.03
CA VAL A 657 13.72 20.15 16.08
C VAL A 657 14.18 21.42 15.37
N ILE A 658 13.51 21.76 14.26
CA ILE A 658 13.79 22.99 13.51
C ILE A 658 13.32 24.19 14.32
N SER A 659 14.20 25.17 14.51
CA SER A 659 13.86 26.43 15.20
C SER A 659 12.86 27.26 14.40
N ASN A 660 12.10 28.13 15.07
CA ASN A 660 11.16 29.04 14.41
C ASN A 660 11.85 29.95 13.36
N LEU A 661 13.13 30.30 13.58
CA LEU A 661 13.93 31.08 12.63
C LEU A 661 14.24 30.28 11.36
N GLU A 662 14.63 29.02 11.49
CA GLU A 662 14.87 28.13 10.35
C GLU A 662 13.57 27.86 9.58
N LYS A 663 12.45 27.57 10.28
CA LYS A 663 11.13 27.43 9.64
C LYS A 663 10.76 28.68 8.84
N TRP A 664 11.03 29.87 9.39
CA TRP A 664 10.81 31.14 8.69
C TRP A 664 11.72 31.31 7.46
N ARG A 665 13.00 30.94 7.54
CA ARG A 665 13.93 30.99 6.39
C ARG A 665 13.49 30.05 5.27
N ILE A 666 13.11 28.82 5.59
CA ILE A 666 12.62 27.83 4.61
C ILE A 666 11.36 28.34 3.91
N ASN A 667 10.41 28.91 4.67
CA ASN A 667 9.19 29.50 4.10
C ASN A 667 9.44 30.76 3.23
N LYS A 668 10.67 31.31 3.24
CA LYS A 668 11.08 32.49 2.45
C LYS A 668 12.00 32.16 1.28
N LEU A 669 12.22 30.88 0.97
CA LEU A 669 12.90 30.45 -0.25
C LEU A 669 12.22 31.06 -1.48
N THR A 670 13.04 31.55 -2.40
CA THR A 670 12.63 32.20 -3.65
C THR A 670 12.46 31.19 -4.78
N THR A 671 11.92 31.60 -5.93
CA THR A 671 11.87 30.75 -7.14
C THR A 671 13.25 30.24 -7.53
N GLN A 672 14.31 31.06 -7.41
CA GLN A 672 15.68 30.64 -7.68
C GLN A 672 16.17 29.60 -6.68
N ASP A 673 15.80 29.71 -5.41
CA ASP A 673 16.16 28.71 -4.40
C ASP A 673 15.51 27.37 -4.68
N HIS A 674 14.24 27.35 -5.08
CA HIS A 674 13.55 26.14 -5.50
C HIS A 674 14.22 25.55 -6.75
N ALA A 675 14.55 26.38 -7.74
CA ALA A 675 15.29 25.96 -8.92
C ALA A 675 16.65 25.30 -8.54
N ASN A 676 17.36 25.86 -7.56
CA ASN A 676 18.61 25.29 -7.06
C ASN A 676 18.38 23.96 -6.34
N LEU A 677 17.35 23.85 -5.50
CA LEU A 677 17.04 22.61 -4.76
C LEU A 677 16.77 21.40 -5.68
N LEU A 678 16.26 21.63 -6.89
CA LEU A 678 16.09 20.59 -7.92
C LEU A 678 17.41 19.97 -8.41
N GLN A 679 18.57 20.51 -8.03
CA GLN A 679 19.84 19.83 -8.30
C GLN A 679 19.97 18.53 -7.50
N HIS A 680 19.29 18.40 -6.35
CA HIS A 680 19.27 17.15 -5.58
C HIS A 680 18.37 16.10 -6.25
N GLY A 681 18.91 14.91 -6.53
CA GLY A 681 18.23 13.85 -7.29
C GLY A 681 16.87 13.44 -6.73
N SER A 682 16.80 13.19 -5.41
CA SER A 682 15.53 12.77 -4.79
C SER A 682 14.44 13.86 -4.79
N ILE A 683 14.81 15.14 -4.58
CA ILE A 683 13.85 16.25 -4.61
C ILE A 683 13.34 16.44 -6.04
N PHE A 684 14.25 16.38 -7.02
CA PHE A 684 13.91 16.48 -8.43
C PHE A 684 12.96 15.37 -8.88
N LYS A 685 13.33 14.11 -8.63
CA LYS A 685 12.53 12.94 -9.01
C LYS A 685 11.14 13.00 -8.39
N GLU A 686 11.06 13.32 -7.09
CA GLU A 686 9.79 13.43 -6.37
C GLU A 686 8.92 14.57 -6.91
N TYR A 687 9.50 15.78 -7.10
CA TYR A 687 8.77 16.94 -7.61
C TYR A 687 8.23 16.72 -9.02
N VAL A 688 9.07 16.28 -9.96
CA VAL A 688 8.66 16.08 -11.37
C VAL A 688 7.54 15.04 -11.47
N LYS A 689 7.63 13.96 -10.69
CA LYS A 689 6.62 12.89 -10.72
C LYS A 689 5.29 13.30 -10.10
N THR A 690 5.28 14.23 -9.15
CA THR A 690 4.08 14.49 -8.34
C THR A 690 3.52 15.90 -8.46
N MET A 691 4.23 16.86 -9.07
CA MET A 691 3.83 18.28 -9.10
C MET A 691 2.40 18.52 -9.62
N HIS A 692 1.97 17.78 -10.64
CA HIS A 692 0.62 17.89 -11.19
C HIS A 692 -0.43 17.36 -10.22
N PHE A 693 -0.17 16.20 -9.60
CA PHE A 693 -1.07 15.59 -8.65
C PHE A 693 -1.16 16.38 -7.35
N THR A 694 -0.03 16.81 -6.77
CA THR A 694 -0.04 17.59 -5.53
C THR A 694 -0.68 18.96 -5.71
N SER A 695 -0.54 19.58 -6.90
CA SER A 695 -1.26 20.81 -7.26
C SER A 695 -2.77 20.57 -7.37
N TYR A 696 -3.18 19.49 -8.05
CA TYR A 696 -4.57 19.06 -8.09
C TYR A 696 -5.13 18.88 -6.67
N HIS A 697 -4.42 18.14 -5.82
CA HIS A 697 -4.87 17.74 -4.51
C HIS A 697 -4.99 18.94 -3.54
N GLU A 698 -4.05 19.89 -3.58
CA GLU A 698 -4.16 21.10 -2.75
C GLU A 698 -5.47 21.88 -3.02
N LYS A 699 -5.86 21.99 -4.30
CA LYS A 699 -7.12 22.62 -4.69
C LYS A 699 -8.34 21.77 -4.33
N GLU A 700 -8.26 20.45 -4.51
CA GLU A 700 -9.30 19.49 -4.08
C GLU A 700 -9.56 19.61 -2.57
N LEU A 701 -8.51 19.56 -1.75
CA LEU A 701 -8.59 19.71 -0.30
C LEU A 701 -9.20 21.07 0.08
N GLY A 702 -8.82 22.14 -0.62
CA GLY A 702 -9.40 23.47 -0.43
C GLY A 702 -10.91 23.54 -0.68
N LEU A 703 -11.43 22.72 -1.59
CA LEU A 703 -12.86 22.60 -1.90
C LEU A 703 -13.58 21.70 -0.88
N LEU A 704 -12.97 20.57 -0.50
CA LEU A 704 -13.47 19.68 0.55
C LEU A 704 -13.60 20.39 1.90
N MET A 705 -12.63 21.23 2.27
CA MET A 705 -12.65 22.05 3.49
C MET A 705 -13.71 23.18 3.47
N LYS A 706 -14.35 23.41 2.31
CA LYS A 706 -15.51 24.30 2.14
C LYS A 706 -16.81 23.51 1.92
N SER A 707 -16.75 22.18 1.95
CA SER A 707 -17.86 21.27 1.64
C SER A 707 -18.43 21.49 0.23
N ASP A 708 -17.60 21.94 -0.72
CA ASP A 708 -17.99 22.20 -2.11
C ASP A 708 -17.78 20.96 -3.00
N LEU A 709 -18.68 19.97 -2.86
CA LEU A 709 -18.59 18.70 -3.60
C LEU A 709 -18.78 18.85 -5.11
N ALA A 710 -19.58 19.83 -5.55
CA ALA A 710 -19.76 20.13 -6.96
C ALA A 710 -18.46 20.69 -7.56
N GLY A 711 -17.77 21.57 -6.82
CA GLY A 711 -16.44 22.04 -7.16
C GLY A 711 -15.41 20.91 -7.23
N VAL A 712 -15.42 19.98 -6.27
CA VAL A 712 -14.54 18.79 -6.28
C VAL A 712 -14.75 17.95 -7.52
N THR A 713 -16.00 17.59 -7.82
CA THR A 713 -16.36 16.77 -8.99
C THR A 713 -15.88 17.43 -10.28
N LYS A 714 -16.19 18.73 -10.45
CA LYS A 714 -15.74 19.51 -11.62
C LYS A 714 -14.22 19.59 -11.73
N HIS A 715 -13.51 19.77 -10.61
CA HIS A 715 -12.05 19.85 -10.58
C HIS A 715 -11.41 18.50 -10.95
N MET A 716 -11.99 17.39 -10.50
CA MET A 716 -11.59 16.02 -10.85
C MET A 716 -11.82 15.72 -12.34
N GLU A 717 -12.96 16.11 -12.90
CA GLU A 717 -13.25 15.96 -14.33
C GLU A 717 -12.22 16.70 -15.21
N GLN A 718 -11.80 17.89 -14.77
CA GLN A 718 -10.80 18.72 -15.46
C GLN A 718 -9.37 18.18 -15.35
N TYR A 719 -9.10 17.30 -14.38
CA TYR A 719 -7.77 16.75 -14.17
C TYR A 719 -7.51 15.59 -15.14
N THR A 720 -6.56 15.79 -16.06
CA THR A 720 -6.26 14.85 -17.15
C THR A 720 -5.41 13.67 -16.70
N HIS A 721 -4.58 13.84 -15.67
CA HIS A 721 -3.62 12.82 -15.20
C HIS A 721 -4.20 11.84 -14.16
N LYS A 722 -5.50 11.88 -13.89
CA LYS A 722 -6.14 11.02 -12.87
C LYS A 722 -5.94 9.53 -13.19
N GLY A 723 -5.44 8.76 -12.23
CA GLY A 723 -5.16 7.32 -12.37
C GLY A 723 -3.79 6.98 -12.97
N GLU A 724 -3.05 7.96 -13.50
CA GLU A 724 -1.67 7.77 -13.94
C GLU A 724 -0.80 7.36 -12.73
N TRP A 725 0.12 6.42 -12.92
CA TRP A 725 1.06 6.06 -11.87
C TRP A 725 2.03 7.20 -11.62
N LEU A 726 2.36 7.41 -10.35
CA LEU A 726 3.38 8.37 -9.94
C LEU A 726 4.74 7.68 -9.78
N ARG A 727 4.78 6.35 -9.75
CA ARG A 727 5.97 5.53 -9.54
C ARG A 727 6.03 4.40 -10.57
N SER A 728 7.23 3.93 -10.85
CA SER A 728 7.46 2.84 -11.80
C SER A 728 7.19 1.47 -11.17
N ASP A 729 6.84 0.50 -12.01
CA ASP A 729 6.70 -0.90 -11.63
C ASP A 729 7.99 -1.46 -11.03
N LEU A 730 7.87 -2.22 -9.93
CA LEU A 730 9.01 -2.76 -9.18
C LEU A 730 9.90 -3.67 -10.04
N PHE A 731 9.28 -4.53 -10.86
CA PHE A 731 10.04 -5.46 -11.69
C PHE A 731 10.69 -4.76 -12.89
N MET A 732 10.01 -3.80 -13.52
CA MET A 732 10.63 -2.95 -14.54
C MET A 732 11.79 -2.14 -13.97
N ASN A 733 11.68 -1.66 -12.71
CA ASN A 733 12.80 -1.04 -12.04
C ASN A 733 14.00 -2.01 -11.87
N LYS A 734 13.75 -3.28 -11.54
CA LYS A 734 14.78 -4.35 -11.55
C LYS A 734 15.40 -4.52 -12.94
N VAL A 735 14.60 -4.61 -14.00
CA VAL A 735 15.08 -4.74 -15.39
C VAL A 735 15.99 -3.59 -15.78
N MET A 736 15.57 -2.35 -15.50
CA MET A 736 16.31 -1.16 -15.93
C MET A 736 17.57 -0.93 -15.09
N ARG A 737 17.49 -1.04 -13.75
CA ARG A 737 18.60 -0.74 -12.85
C ARG A 737 19.60 -1.88 -12.70
N GLN A 738 19.13 -3.13 -12.73
CA GLN A 738 19.96 -4.32 -12.56
C GLN A 738 20.30 -5.01 -13.88
N ARG A 739 19.81 -4.48 -15.02
CA ARG A 739 20.00 -5.04 -16.37
C ARG A 739 19.57 -6.51 -16.47
N PHE A 740 18.49 -6.86 -15.77
CA PHE A 740 17.98 -8.23 -15.78
C PHE A 740 17.53 -8.64 -17.20
N ASN A 741 17.99 -9.80 -17.64
CA ASN A 741 17.65 -10.41 -18.93
C ASN A 741 17.15 -11.84 -18.73
N PHE A 742 16.00 -12.15 -19.31
CA PHE A 742 15.33 -13.45 -19.14
C PHE A 742 16.08 -14.60 -19.81
N GLU A 743 16.61 -14.38 -21.02
CA GLU A 743 17.37 -15.41 -21.75
C GLU A 743 18.70 -15.72 -21.05
N GLU A 744 19.40 -14.68 -20.56
CA GLU A 744 20.63 -14.86 -19.80
C GLU A 744 20.38 -15.60 -18.47
N ALA A 745 19.26 -15.31 -17.79
CA ALA A 745 18.88 -16.02 -16.57
C ALA A 745 18.61 -17.52 -16.83
N ILE A 746 18.02 -17.87 -17.97
CA ILE A 746 17.84 -19.27 -18.41
C ILE A 746 19.20 -19.93 -18.66
N ASP A 747 20.09 -19.27 -19.40
CA ASP A 747 21.44 -19.77 -19.67
C ASP A 747 22.23 -20.00 -18.38
N GLU A 748 22.07 -19.12 -17.38
CA GLU A 748 22.69 -19.29 -16.07
C GLU A 748 22.15 -20.51 -15.31
N VAL A 749 20.86 -20.86 -15.46
CA VAL A 749 20.32 -22.09 -14.89
C VAL A 749 20.99 -23.31 -15.52
N PHE A 750 21.11 -23.35 -16.85
CA PHE A 750 21.76 -24.47 -17.53
C PHE A 750 23.24 -24.61 -17.13
N LYS A 751 23.98 -23.50 -17.07
CA LYS A 751 25.38 -23.50 -16.60
C LYS A 751 25.51 -24.05 -15.18
N LEU A 752 24.61 -23.66 -14.27
CA LEU A 752 24.63 -24.24 -12.92
C LEU A 752 24.27 -25.73 -12.94
N MET A 753 23.28 -26.15 -13.73
CA MET A 753 22.94 -27.58 -13.84
C MET A 753 24.12 -28.42 -14.36
N ASP A 754 24.93 -27.87 -15.26
CA ASP A 754 26.13 -28.57 -15.77
C ASP A 754 27.22 -28.65 -14.70
N LEU A 755 27.46 -27.57 -13.96
CA LEU A 755 28.43 -27.56 -12.85
C LEU A 755 28.08 -28.57 -11.75
N TYR A 756 26.80 -28.65 -11.36
CA TYR A 756 26.34 -29.61 -10.34
C TYR A 756 26.27 -31.05 -10.84
N ALA A 757 26.33 -31.29 -12.15
CA ALA A 757 26.42 -32.65 -12.72
C ALA A 757 27.87 -33.15 -12.82
N GLU A 758 28.86 -32.25 -12.70
CA GLU A 758 30.30 -32.57 -12.67
C GLU A 758 30.83 -32.83 -11.25
N GLU A 759 30.13 -32.36 -10.20
CA GLU A 759 30.36 -32.66 -8.78
C GLU A 759 29.72 -34.00 -8.37
#